data_AF-A0A9P4JLR7-F1
#
_entry.id   AF-A0A9P4JLR7-F1
#
_cell.length_a   1.000
_cell.length_b   1.000
_cell.length_c   1.000
_cell.angle_alpha   90.00
_cell.angle_beta   90.00
_cell.angle_gamma   90.00
#
_symmetry.space_group_name_H-M   'P 1'
#
loop_
_entity.id
_entity.type
_entity.pdbx_description
1 polymer ?
#
loop_
_entity_poly.entity_id
_entity_poly.type
_entity_poly.pdbx_seq_one_letter_code
_entity_poly.pdbx_strand_id
1 'polypeptide(L)'
;MASGFASSFWSSDYAGGLGVLFGKLQQGVQENQQILTIARMRADAEESYGNSLGNIGPATERISGGFTRDEGASVRKAYEGVRTEMEAAAQNHHKIASNIRELVVNPFGRWCEAHAARVQNSQDDLQARIKLHDRQADAVRKFRSQYYNKCRLVEDLEEEDKLAFQDPQSEAQSPKMKNIPTIKMSEPDEDNDPIDLGDETYQPEHIKKILTHMLENIKVGEVKVPILGVYQNVSTGADITEYIQKHMNATSVSYAERIGQDMVGAGFLRLVGNVGNTFANSSRMNYQWKPKVFQITGIAEKKKPLERVSSIMSSDSITVDSPVGTVQEYLAGWNPLNNQYPNETPAEKLRREAREADERYKSAVKKLDSLRCNLEEAMVDHLKFMERCELDRLKAIKAVILDFSGAISNVIPSLQSTVDKMMLFQETVQPLGDLRYLLENYRTGPFVPKVTTYENYYNSVDEQTFGVDLEARARSDRKRVPIIVTTILTFLDNHYPDLEGDEARRGIWLVDVPLASTHHLRSAINTGTSFPQDVLEKYDIPVVASVLKLYLLELPDSLVSSHVYEIVKTIYSTTATDASEETRVSVIQSTLGQLRLANIATLDAITTHFTRLIELTSADETYISALAHTLAPCILRPRQESSLTMNERYSYRLIRDLFAHKDAIFGELKRASTLSHSVSGSQRPRAISTDESNRRANFEERSRAIAAQRSPRGTSPAPSPRTHRRDRSSGGPETRFPVSVNTTSPTESRRNTTTTRNSLEVPGNVDSPVADGKGANGTTDSPQQEQPVPSSTRVPLPRKHAGSLTRNTGKRDSASSLRGDAAEAPRGVTLEDKPMDD
;
A
#
# COMPACT_ATOMS: atom_id res chain seq x y z
N MET A 1 -54.00 -6.62 -28.30
CA MET A 1 -53.46 -5.27 -28.04
C MET A 1 -52.03 -5.41 -27.54
N ALA A 2 -51.16 -4.41 -27.73
CA ALA A 2 -49.85 -4.42 -27.10
C ALA A 2 -49.99 -4.25 -25.58
N SER A 3 -49.17 -4.98 -24.81
CA SER A 3 -49.06 -4.83 -23.36
C SER A 3 -48.20 -3.60 -23.05
N GLY A 4 -48.81 -2.57 -22.46
CA GLY A 4 -48.12 -1.38 -21.93
C GLY A 4 -48.58 -1.10 -20.50
N PHE A 5 -48.04 -0.06 -19.86
CA PHE A 5 -48.35 0.23 -18.46
C PHE A 5 -49.83 0.56 -18.30
N ALA A 6 -50.38 1.35 -19.22
CA ALA A 6 -51.78 1.78 -19.23
C ALA A 6 -52.80 0.63 -19.43
N SER A 7 -52.37 -0.57 -19.81
CA SER A 7 -53.23 -1.77 -19.90
C SER A 7 -52.96 -2.83 -18.83
N SER A 8 -51.94 -2.64 -17.98
CA SER A 8 -51.40 -3.74 -17.15
C SER A 8 -51.41 -3.48 -15.63
N PHE A 9 -51.50 -2.23 -15.17
CA PHE A 9 -51.40 -1.87 -13.74
C PHE A 9 -52.72 -1.39 -13.12
N TRP A 10 -53.81 -2.12 -13.42
CA TRP A 10 -55.14 -1.87 -12.84
C TRP A 10 -55.44 -2.83 -11.69
N SER A 11 -56.18 -2.34 -10.68
CA SER A 11 -56.72 -3.12 -9.57
C SER A 11 -58.07 -2.56 -9.13
N SER A 12 -58.89 -3.35 -8.43
CA SER A 12 -60.26 -2.97 -8.03
C SER A 12 -60.33 -1.84 -7.00
N ASP A 13 -59.21 -1.52 -6.36
CA ASP A 13 -58.99 -0.39 -5.44
C ASP A 13 -58.22 0.77 -6.09
N TYR A 14 -57.77 0.62 -7.35
CA TYR A 14 -56.78 1.44 -8.08
C TYR A 14 -55.39 1.56 -7.42
N ALA A 15 -55.31 1.62 -6.09
CA ALA A 15 -54.09 1.80 -5.31
C ALA A 15 -53.12 0.60 -5.43
N GLY A 16 -53.61 -0.64 -5.43
CA GLY A 16 -52.77 -1.84 -5.51
C GLY A 16 -51.90 -1.90 -6.78
N GLY A 17 -52.49 -1.71 -7.95
CA GLY A 17 -51.78 -1.74 -9.24
C GLY A 17 -50.72 -0.63 -9.37
N LEU A 18 -51.07 0.58 -8.93
CA LEU A 18 -50.14 1.72 -8.90
C LEU A 18 -49.03 1.53 -7.85
N GLY A 19 -49.35 0.95 -6.69
CA GLY A 19 -48.36 0.64 -5.65
C GLY A 19 -47.28 -0.33 -6.13
N VAL A 20 -47.67 -1.36 -6.90
CA VAL A 20 -46.71 -2.27 -7.56
C VAL A 20 -45.85 -1.51 -8.58
N LEU A 21 -46.45 -0.72 -9.47
CA LEU A 21 -45.69 0.00 -10.50
C LEU A 21 -44.72 1.03 -9.90
N PHE A 22 -45.19 1.93 -9.04
CA PHE A 22 -44.33 2.95 -8.45
C PHE A 22 -43.28 2.35 -7.50
N GLY A 23 -43.56 1.22 -6.85
CA GLY A 23 -42.53 0.45 -6.15
C GLY A 23 -41.39 -0.01 -7.08
N LYS A 24 -41.71 -0.43 -8.32
CA LYS A 24 -40.70 -0.79 -9.34
C LYS A 24 -39.99 0.42 -9.94
N LEU A 25 -40.68 1.54 -10.17
CA LEU A 25 -40.06 2.78 -10.67
C LEU A 25 -39.11 3.40 -9.62
N GLN A 26 -39.50 3.39 -8.34
CA GLN A 26 -38.67 3.86 -7.23
C GLN A 26 -37.51 2.90 -6.91
N GLN A 27 -37.64 1.61 -7.24
CA GLN A 27 -36.47 0.72 -7.33
C GLN A 27 -35.54 1.15 -8.46
N GLY A 28 -36.07 1.51 -9.64
CA GLY A 28 -35.28 2.00 -10.77
C GLY A 28 -34.48 3.28 -10.46
N VAL A 29 -35.02 4.17 -9.61
CA VAL A 29 -34.29 5.32 -9.07
C VAL A 29 -33.10 4.90 -8.20
N GLN A 30 -33.24 3.86 -7.39
CA GLN A 30 -32.16 3.32 -6.54
C GLN A 30 -31.08 2.59 -7.36
N GLU A 31 -31.47 1.85 -8.40
CA GLU A 31 -30.55 1.21 -9.37
C GLU A 31 -29.64 2.26 -10.03
N ASN A 32 -30.19 3.41 -10.43
CA ASN A 32 -29.40 4.51 -10.97
C ASN A 32 -28.35 5.03 -9.97
N GLN A 33 -28.72 5.16 -8.69
CA GLN A 33 -27.81 5.60 -7.63
C GLN A 33 -26.72 4.56 -7.32
N GLN A 34 -26.98 3.26 -7.49
CA GLN A 34 -25.96 2.22 -7.40
C GLN A 34 -24.92 2.36 -8.52
N ILE A 35 -25.36 2.60 -9.76
CA ILE A 35 -24.48 2.85 -10.92
C ILE A 35 -23.59 4.09 -10.68
N LEU A 36 -24.17 5.20 -10.20
CA LEU A 36 -23.42 6.40 -9.83
C LEU A 36 -22.39 6.13 -8.72
N THR A 37 -22.71 5.27 -7.76
CA THR A 37 -21.82 4.91 -6.66
C THR A 37 -20.62 4.11 -7.17
N ILE A 38 -20.84 3.14 -8.08
CA ILE A 38 -19.76 2.40 -8.76
C ILE A 38 -18.83 3.35 -9.52
N ALA A 39 -19.39 4.29 -10.29
CA ALA A 39 -18.60 5.25 -11.06
C ALA A 39 -17.76 6.18 -10.16
N ARG A 40 -18.35 6.71 -9.07
CA ARG A 40 -17.63 7.52 -8.07
C ARG A 40 -16.48 6.73 -7.43
N MET A 41 -16.78 5.57 -6.85
CA MET A 41 -15.77 4.74 -6.18
C MET A 41 -14.63 4.32 -7.11
N ARG A 42 -14.90 4.11 -8.41
CA ARG A 42 -13.82 3.85 -9.39
C ARG A 42 -12.96 5.09 -9.63
N ALA A 43 -13.54 6.26 -9.83
CA ALA A 43 -12.77 7.50 -10.03
C ALA A 43 -11.90 7.82 -8.80
N ASP A 44 -12.43 7.64 -7.60
CA ASP A 44 -11.71 7.90 -6.35
C ASP A 44 -10.55 6.90 -6.14
N ALA A 45 -10.74 5.63 -6.54
CA ALA A 45 -9.67 4.62 -6.52
C ALA A 45 -8.57 4.89 -7.55
N GLU A 46 -8.92 5.31 -8.77
CA GLU A 46 -7.96 5.69 -9.83
C GLU A 46 -7.13 6.91 -9.41
N GLU A 47 -7.76 7.91 -8.77
CA GLU A 47 -7.05 9.07 -8.21
C GLU A 47 -6.14 8.68 -7.04
N SER A 48 -6.57 7.79 -6.13
CA SER A 48 -5.73 7.29 -5.05
C SER A 48 -4.53 6.50 -5.58
N TYR A 49 -4.68 5.78 -6.69
CA TYR A 49 -3.60 5.04 -7.33
C TYR A 49 -2.64 5.98 -8.08
N GLY A 50 -3.16 6.97 -8.82
CA GLY A 50 -2.35 8.03 -9.44
C GLY A 50 -1.50 8.79 -8.41
N ASN A 51 -2.11 9.21 -7.29
CA ASN A 51 -1.39 9.83 -6.17
C ASN A 51 -0.30 8.90 -5.60
N SER A 52 -0.55 7.60 -5.51
CA SER A 52 0.43 6.62 -4.99
C SER A 52 1.64 6.49 -5.91
N LEU A 53 1.42 6.46 -7.23
CA LEU A 53 2.50 6.44 -8.23
C LEU A 53 3.27 7.77 -8.26
N GLY A 54 2.58 8.91 -8.22
CA GLY A 54 3.21 10.25 -8.23
C GLY A 54 4.13 10.50 -7.02
N ASN A 55 3.88 9.84 -5.89
CA ASN A 55 4.74 9.92 -4.71
C ASN A 55 6.09 9.16 -4.86
N ILE A 56 6.27 8.31 -5.88
CA ILE A 56 7.51 7.51 -6.07
C ILE A 56 8.72 8.41 -6.34
N GLY A 57 8.57 9.44 -7.19
CA GLY A 57 9.64 10.41 -7.47
C GLY A 57 10.14 11.10 -6.19
N PRO A 58 9.28 11.86 -5.47
CA PRO A 58 9.64 12.52 -4.23
C PRO A 58 10.06 11.60 -3.07
N ALA A 59 9.67 10.32 -3.09
CA ALA A 59 10.13 9.33 -2.11
C ALA A 59 11.56 8.86 -2.41
N THR A 60 11.89 8.60 -3.68
CA THR A 60 13.23 8.16 -4.09
C THR A 60 14.28 9.27 -4.02
N GLU A 61 13.92 10.53 -4.31
CA GLU A 61 14.82 11.69 -4.19
C GLU A 61 15.32 11.95 -2.75
N ARG A 62 14.64 11.43 -1.73
CA ARG A 62 15.08 11.53 -0.33
C ARG A 62 16.28 10.62 -0.01
N ILE A 63 16.63 9.68 -0.90
CA ILE A 63 17.74 8.75 -0.72
C ILE A 63 19.06 9.42 -1.13
N SER A 64 19.63 10.19 -0.21
CA SER A 64 20.90 10.87 -0.41
C SER A 64 22.04 9.90 -0.73
N GLY A 65 22.83 10.20 -1.76
CA GLY A 65 24.08 9.50 -2.07
C GLY A 65 23.96 8.22 -2.89
N GLY A 66 22.76 7.87 -3.38
CA GLY A 66 22.57 6.87 -4.44
C GLY A 66 22.93 7.43 -5.83
N PHE A 67 22.19 7.00 -6.87
CA PHE A 67 22.43 7.28 -8.30
C PHE A 67 22.86 8.72 -8.67
N THR A 68 22.49 9.73 -7.88
CA THR A 68 23.06 11.09 -7.94
C THR A 68 24.59 11.17 -7.97
N ARG A 69 25.31 10.15 -7.46
CA ARG A 69 26.78 10.05 -7.46
C ARG A 69 27.34 9.23 -8.63
N ASP A 70 26.48 8.45 -9.29
CA ASP A 70 26.84 7.59 -10.42
C ASP A 70 26.73 8.40 -11.72
N GLU A 71 27.59 9.40 -11.88
CA GLU A 71 27.78 10.07 -13.17
C GLU A 71 28.19 9.03 -14.23
N GLY A 72 27.73 9.19 -15.48
CA GLY A 72 28.11 8.31 -16.60
C GLY A 72 27.48 6.91 -16.64
N ALA A 73 27.15 6.30 -15.50
CA ALA A 73 26.67 4.92 -15.40
C ALA A 73 25.37 4.65 -16.19
N SER A 74 25.28 3.48 -16.82
CA SER A 74 24.11 3.07 -17.61
C SER A 74 22.90 2.70 -16.73
N VAL A 75 23.12 2.05 -15.57
CA VAL A 75 22.03 1.75 -14.60
C VAL A 75 21.28 3.02 -14.18
N ARG A 76 21.99 4.14 -14.01
CA ARG A 76 21.37 5.43 -13.64
C ARG A 76 20.35 5.89 -14.69
N LYS A 77 20.67 5.79 -15.98
CA LYS A 77 19.77 6.18 -17.08
C LYS A 77 18.52 5.31 -17.10
N ALA A 78 18.67 4.00 -16.89
CA ALA A 78 17.55 3.08 -16.79
C ALA A 78 16.65 3.41 -15.58
N TYR A 79 17.24 3.75 -14.43
CA TYR A 79 16.53 4.18 -13.23
C TYR A 79 15.78 5.52 -13.44
N GLU A 80 16.43 6.54 -13.99
CA GLU A 80 15.81 7.85 -14.30
C GLU A 80 14.66 7.70 -15.31
N GLY A 81 14.82 6.82 -16.31
CA GLY A 81 13.76 6.45 -17.25
C GLY A 81 12.56 5.78 -16.58
N VAL A 82 12.79 4.72 -15.78
CA VAL A 82 11.72 4.02 -15.04
C VAL A 82 10.96 4.98 -14.11
N ARG A 83 11.67 5.88 -13.42
CA ARG A 83 11.05 6.91 -12.56
C ARG A 83 10.15 7.84 -13.36
N THR A 84 10.60 8.29 -14.54
CA THR A 84 9.84 9.17 -15.44
C THR A 84 8.55 8.52 -15.93
N GLU A 85 8.58 7.23 -16.26
CA GLU A 85 7.36 6.52 -16.71
C GLU A 85 6.40 6.19 -15.54
N MET A 86 6.87 6.09 -14.29
CA MET A 86 5.96 6.09 -13.12
C MET A 86 5.19 7.41 -12.99
N GLU A 87 5.86 8.55 -13.20
CA GLU A 87 5.23 9.87 -13.19
C GLU A 87 4.23 10.03 -14.36
N ALA A 88 4.53 9.47 -15.54
CA ALA A 88 3.61 9.43 -16.67
C ALA A 88 2.39 8.50 -16.41
N ALA A 89 2.60 7.34 -15.79
CA ALA A 89 1.53 6.44 -15.38
C ALA A 89 0.60 7.09 -14.35
N ALA A 90 1.15 7.82 -13.37
CA ALA A 90 0.36 8.59 -12.41
C ALA A 90 -0.60 9.57 -13.11
N GLN A 91 -0.11 10.36 -14.07
CA GLN A 91 -0.91 11.30 -14.86
C GLN A 91 -2.02 10.60 -15.66
N ASN A 92 -1.73 9.42 -16.24
CA ASN A 92 -2.73 8.61 -16.93
C ASN A 92 -3.86 8.16 -15.99
N HIS A 93 -3.56 7.71 -14.77
CA HIS A 93 -4.59 7.31 -13.80
C HIS A 93 -5.43 8.50 -13.31
N HIS A 94 -4.82 9.67 -13.07
CA HIS A 94 -5.58 10.90 -12.81
C HIS A 94 -6.50 11.30 -13.98
N LYS A 95 -6.05 11.10 -15.23
CA LYS A 95 -6.87 11.33 -16.43
C LYS A 95 -8.09 10.39 -16.49
N ILE A 96 -7.94 9.11 -16.12
CA ILE A 96 -9.07 8.18 -16.01
C ILE A 96 -10.07 8.66 -14.95
N ALA A 97 -9.59 9.09 -13.77
CA ALA A 97 -10.45 9.63 -12.71
C ALA A 97 -11.24 10.87 -13.17
N SER A 98 -10.59 11.81 -13.88
CA SER A 98 -11.25 13.00 -14.45
C SER A 98 -12.28 12.62 -15.51
N ASN A 99 -11.91 11.77 -16.48
CA ASN A 99 -12.82 11.27 -17.52
C ASN A 99 -14.09 10.66 -16.93
N ILE A 100 -13.98 9.80 -15.90
CA ILE A 100 -15.15 9.17 -15.26
C ILE A 100 -16.04 10.22 -14.58
N ARG A 101 -15.45 11.22 -13.92
CA ARG A 101 -16.22 12.28 -13.24
C ARG A 101 -16.94 13.18 -14.25
N GLU A 102 -16.25 13.60 -15.30
CA GLU A 102 -16.75 14.52 -16.32
C GLU A 102 -17.76 13.87 -17.28
N LEU A 103 -17.48 12.66 -17.77
CA LEU A 103 -18.29 11.98 -18.78
C LEU A 103 -19.43 11.13 -18.18
N VAL A 104 -19.31 10.69 -16.92
CA VAL A 104 -20.32 9.82 -16.28
C VAL A 104 -20.95 10.45 -15.05
N VAL A 105 -20.17 10.72 -13.99
CA VAL A 105 -20.75 11.08 -12.68
C VAL A 105 -21.55 12.39 -12.74
N ASN A 106 -20.99 13.41 -13.39
CA ASN A 106 -21.59 14.75 -13.47
C ASN A 106 -22.81 14.85 -14.43
N PRO A 107 -22.82 14.25 -15.63
CA PRO A 107 -24.01 14.25 -16.48
C PRO A 107 -25.09 13.28 -15.99
N PHE A 108 -24.72 12.04 -15.62
CA PHE A 108 -25.73 11.07 -15.17
C PHE A 108 -26.33 11.45 -13.82
N GLY A 109 -25.55 12.02 -12.88
CA GLY A 109 -26.07 12.50 -11.59
C GLY A 109 -27.25 13.45 -11.73
N ARG A 110 -27.06 14.52 -12.53
CA ARG A 110 -28.10 15.51 -12.84
C ARG A 110 -29.29 14.89 -13.57
N TRP A 111 -29.05 13.91 -14.46
CA TRP A 111 -30.12 13.17 -15.14
C TRP A 111 -30.94 12.32 -14.15
N CYS A 112 -30.29 11.65 -13.19
CA CYS A 112 -30.92 10.81 -12.17
C CYS A 112 -31.80 11.63 -11.22
N GLU A 113 -31.32 12.77 -10.75
CA GLU A 113 -32.08 13.73 -9.93
C GLU A 113 -33.34 14.18 -10.69
N ALA A 114 -33.20 14.59 -11.95
CA ALA A 114 -34.32 14.98 -12.79
C ALA A 114 -35.29 13.82 -13.10
N HIS A 115 -34.82 12.57 -13.18
CA HIS A 115 -35.67 11.39 -13.39
C HIS A 115 -36.44 11.03 -12.11
N ALA A 116 -35.79 11.04 -10.94
CA ALA A 116 -36.43 10.80 -9.66
C ALA A 116 -37.57 11.80 -9.40
N ALA A 117 -37.35 13.09 -9.71
CA ALA A 117 -38.39 14.12 -9.62
C ALA A 117 -39.60 13.84 -10.54
N ARG A 118 -39.39 13.31 -11.76
CA ARG A 118 -40.50 12.95 -12.67
C ARG A 118 -41.31 11.76 -12.14
N VAL A 119 -40.67 10.76 -11.53
CA VAL A 119 -41.35 9.62 -10.92
C VAL A 119 -42.14 10.06 -9.69
N GLN A 120 -41.50 10.80 -8.78
CA GLN A 120 -42.11 11.27 -7.53
C GLN A 120 -43.34 12.17 -7.77
N ASN A 121 -43.21 13.20 -8.62
CA ASN A 121 -44.32 14.10 -8.93
C ASN A 121 -45.52 13.36 -9.57
N SER A 122 -45.24 12.34 -10.40
CA SER A 122 -46.27 11.51 -11.03
C SER A 122 -46.98 10.60 -10.01
N GLN A 123 -46.24 10.10 -9.02
CA GLN A 123 -46.78 9.31 -7.92
C GLN A 123 -47.67 10.14 -7.00
N ASP A 124 -47.23 11.34 -6.62
CA ASP A 124 -47.92 12.17 -5.63
C ASP A 124 -49.26 12.72 -6.14
N ASP A 125 -49.35 13.13 -7.41
CA ASP A 125 -50.61 13.56 -8.03
C ASP A 125 -51.64 12.42 -8.08
N LEU A 126 -51.25 11.23 -8.55
CA LEU A 126 -52.15 10.07 -8.56
C LEU A 126 -52.56 9.65 -7.15
N GLN A 127 -51.64 9.66 -6.18
CA GLN A 127 -51.99 9.39 -4.78
C GLN A 127 -52.96 10.43 -4.21
N ALA A 128 -52.87 11.71 -4.62
CA ALA A 128 -53.83 12.73 -4.20
C ALA A 128 -55.22 12.49 -4.81
N ARG A 129 -55.31 12.09 -6.09
CA ARG A 129 -56.58 11.74 -6.76
C ARG A 129 -57.25 10.52 -6.13
N ILE A 130 -56.50 9.46 -5.82
CA ILE A 130 -57.01 8.27 -5.12
C ILE A 130 -57.58 8.65 -3.75
N LYS A 131 -56.82 9.40 -2.93
CA LYS A 131 -57.29 9.87 -1.60
C LYS A 131 -58.57 10.70 -1.69
N LEU A 132 -58.77 11.47 -2.77
CA LEU A 132 -59.99 12.24 -3.02
C LEU A 132 -61.17 11.34 -3.47
N HIS A 133 -60.92 10.40 -4.37
CA HIS A 133 -61.89 9.39 -4.80
C HIS A 133 -62.40 8.56 -3.60
N ASP A 134 -61.49 8.00 -2.81
CA ASP A 134 -61.82 7.11 -1.70
C ASP A 134 -62.59 7.84 -0.59
N ARG A 135 -62.24 9.10 -0.31
CA ARG A 135 -62.98 9.97 0.60
C ARG A 135 -64.41 10.23 0.12
N GLN A 136 -64.63 10.36 -1.20
CA GLN A 136 -65.97 10.47 -1.77
C GLN A 136 -66.71 9.12 -1.77
N ALA A 137 -66.02 7.99 -1.98
CA ALA A 137 -66.60 6.64 -1.90
C ALA A 137 -67.08 6.30 -0.48
N ASP A 138 -66.30 6.69 0.54
CA ASP A 138 -66.69 6.67 1.95
C ASP A 138 -67.94 7.51 2.21
N ALA A 139 -68.01 8.72 1.65
CA ALA A 139 -69.17 9.60 1.79
C ALA A 139 -70.42 8.99 1.12
N VAL A 140 -70.30 8.43 -0.09
CA VAL A 140 -71.39 7.73 -0.79
C VAL A 140 -71.87 6.52 0.02
N ARG A 141 -70.97 5.73 0.61
CA ARG A 141 -71.35 4.62 1.51
C ARG A 141 -72.12 5.12 2.74
N LYS A 142 -71.73 6.25 3.34
CA LYS A 142 -72.44 6.88 4.48
C LYS A 142 -73.83 7.42 4.08
N PHE A 143 -73.92 8.18 2.99
CA PHE A 143 -75.20 8.73 2.51
C PHE A 143 -76.16 7.60 2.09
N ARG A 144 -75.66 6.51 1.49
CA ARG A 144 -76.46 5.32 1.23
C ARG A 144 -77.07 4.76 2.52
N SER A 145 -76.25 4.53 3.55
CA SER A 145 -76.74 4.02 4.83
C SER A 145 -77.75 4.96 5.50
N GLN A 146 -77.55 6.27 5.42
CA GLN A 146 -78.51 7.26 5.93
C GLN A 146 -79.83 7.23 5.17
N TYR A 147 -79.80 7.20 3.83
CA TYR A 147 -80.99 7.11 2.98
C TYR A 147 -81.78 5.82 3.25
N TYR A 148 -81.14 4.65 3.22
CA TYR A 148 -81.81 3.37 3.50
C TYR A 148 -82.41 3.30 4.91
N ASN A 149 -81.73 3.85 5.93
CA ASN A 149 -82.29 3.94 7.29
C ASN A 149 -83.50 4.89 7.37
N LYS A 150 -83.53 5.96 6.56
CA LYS A 150 -84.67 6.87 6.48
C LYS A 150 -85.85 6.27 5.72
N CYS A 151 -85.61 5.52 4.64
CA CYS A 151 -86.65 4.76 3.96
C CYS A 151 -87.29 3.73 4.89
N ARG A 152 -86.49 2.92 5.59
CA ARG A 152 -87.05 1.93 6.53
C ARG A 152 -87.89 2.60 7.61
N LEU A 153 -87.45 3.73 8.18
CA LEU A 153 -88.25 4.48 9.17
C LEU A 153 -89.55 5.08 8.61
N VAL A 154 -89.65 5.29 7.29
CA VAL A 154 -90.92 5.66 6.62
C VAL A 154 -91.78 4.42 6.39
N GLU A 155 -91.20 3.29 5.99
CA GLU A 155 -91.88 2.00 5.85
C GLU A 155 -92.45 1.52 7.20
N ASP A 156 -91.62 1.53 8.26
CA ASP A 156 -91.97 1.21 9.65
C ASP A 156 -93.22 2.02 10.10
N LEU A 157 -93.25 3.34 9.81
CA LEU A 157 -94.39 4.22 10.12
C LEU A 157 -95.60 4.02 9.19
N GLU A 158 -95.41 3.70 7.92
CA GLU A 158 -96.51 3.39 7.00
C GLU A 158 -97.19 2.06 7.34
N GLU A 159 -96.49 1.13 8.01
CA GLU A 159 -97.10 -0.05 8.62
C GLU A 159 -97.80 0.30 9.95
N GLU A 160 -97.22 1.13 10.81
CA GLU A 160 -97.88 1.60 12.06
C GLU A 160 -99.19 2.37 11.79
N ASP A 161 -99.18 3.38 10.89
CA ASP A 161 -100.38 4.12 10.48
C ASP A 161 -101.47 3.16 9.92
N LYS A 162 -101.05 2.18 9.11
CA LYS A 162 -101.96 1.21 8.46
C LYS A 162 -102.55 0.19 9.44
N LEU A 163 -101.86 -0.08 10.55
CA LEU A 163 -102.38 -0.87 11.67
C LEU A 163 -103.31 -0.04 12.58
N ALA A 164 -102.99 1.25 12.77
CA ALA A 164 -103.77 2.17 13.61
C ALA A 164 -105.17 2.52 13.06
N PHE A 165 -105.41 2.32 11.76
CA PHE A 165 -106.69 2.58 11.10
C PHE A 165 -107.60 1.33 10.91
N GLN A 166 -107.36 0.23 11.63
CA GLN A 166 -108.31 -0.89 11.74
C GLN A 166 -109.04 -0.91 13.09
N ASP A 167 -110.36 -0.71 13.06
CA ASP A 167 -111.22 -0.61 14.25
C ASP A 167 -112.68 -1.02 13.86
N PRO A 168 -113.56 -1.44 14.77
CA PRO A 168 -113.39 -2.69 15.54
C PRO A 168 -114.65 -3.59 15.53
N GLN A 169 -114.52 -4.88 15.21
CA GLN A 169 -115.58 -5.86 15.51
C GLN A 169 -115.14 -7.34 15.56
N SER A 170 -114.44 -7.74 16.63
CA SER A 170 -114.28 -9.16 17.03
C SER A 170 -113.92 -9.28 18.52
N GLU A 171 -114.92 -9.41 19.39
CA GLU A 171 -114.74 -9.92 20.76
C GLU A 171 -114.46 -11.45 20.72
N ALA A 172 -113.75 -12.07 21.67
CA ALA A 172 -112.80 -11.56 22.66
C ALA A 172 -112.03 -12.75 23.28
N GLN A 173 -110.74 -12.57 23.62
CA GLN A 173 -110.15 -13.22 24.80
C GLN A 173 -108.84 -12.55 25.24
N SER A 174 -108.81 -12.14 26.50
CA SER A 174 -107.65 -11.58 27.22
C SER A 174 -106.62 -12.69 27.54
N PRO A 175 -105.31 -12.41 27.72
CA PRO A 175 -104.90 -11.63 28.91
C PRO A 175 -103.60 -10.79 28.88
N LYS A 176 -103.57 -9.83 29.81
CA LYS A 176 -102.37 -9.18 30.44
C LYS A 176 -101.50 -8.25 29.58
N MET A 177 -101.75 -6.96 29.73
CA MET A 177 -100.67 -5.97 29.92
C MET A 177 -100.86 -5.29 31.29
N LYS A 178 -99.77 -4.85 31.93
CA LYS A 178 -99.82 -4.10 33.20
C LYS A 178 -98.85 -2.92 33.18
N ASN A 179 -99.44 -1.73 33.08
CA ASN A 179 -99.05 -0.45 33.67
C ASN A 179 -97.56 -0.05 33.63
N ILE A 180 -97.26 0.87 32.73
CA ILE A 180 -96.22 1.90 32.91
C ILE A 180 -96.59 2.78 34.14
N PRO A 181 -95.63 3.19 34.97
CA PRO A 181 -95.77 4.37 35.81
C PRO A 181 -94.65 5.39 35.56
N THR A 182 -94.98 6.49 34.89
CA THR A 182 -94.15 7.71 34.91
C THR A 182 -94.42 8.47 36.20
N ILE A 183 -93.42 8.78 37.04
CA ILE A 183 -93.48 9.93 37.98
C ILE A 183 -92.14 10.25 38.70
N LYS A 184 -91.85 11.57 38.75
CA LYS A 184 -90.95 12.33 39.65
C LYS A 184 -89.43 12.09 39.66
N MET A 185 -88.75 13.19 40.00
CA MET A 185 -87.34 13.28 40.38
C MET A 185 -87.19 12.97 41.88
N SER A 186 -86.15 12.22 42.24
CA SER A 186 -85.64 12.14 43.61
C SER A 186 -84.18 11.67 43.59
N GLU A 187 -83.27 12.56 43.93
CA GLU A 187 -81.99 12.18 44.54
C GLU A 187 -82.18 12.12 46.07
N PRO A 188 -81.37 11.38 46.83
CA PRO A 188 -80.68 10.13 46.46
C PRO A 188 -81.02 8.99 47.43
N ASP A 189 -80.81 7.74 47.00
CA ASP A 189 -80.56 6.62 47.90
C ASP A 189 -79.21 6.00 47.51
N GLU A 190 -78.42 5.60 48.50
CA GLU A 190 -77.08 5.05 48.29
C GLU A 190 -77.13 3.52 48.12
N ASP A 191 -76.70 3.03 46.96
CA ASP A 191 -76.45 1.59 46.70
C ASP A 191 -75.33 1.06 47.62
N ASN A 192 -75.68 0.76 48.88
CA ASN A 192 -74.81 0.16 49.89
C ASN A 192 -74.74 -1.38 49.80
N ASP A 193 -74.76 -1.91 48.57
CA ASP A 193 -74.50 -3.32 48.32
C ASP A 193 -73.03 -3.66 48.63
N PRO A 194 -72.73 -4.80 49.26
CA PRO A 194 -71.36 -5.30 49.40
C PRO A 194 -70.74 -5.56 48.02
N ILE A 195 -69.45 -5.23 47.86
CA ILE A 195 -68.74 -5.41 46.58
C ILE A 195 -67.62 -6.43 46.76
N ASP A 196 -67.65 -7.46 45.93
CA ASP A 196 -66.59 -8.46 45.81
C ASP A 196 -65.39 -7.89 45.06
N LEU A 197 -64.18 -8.10 45.60
CA LEU A 197 -62.91 -7.76 44.95
C LEU A 197 -61.94 -8.93 45.15
N GLY A 198 -61.61 -9.66 44.09
CA GLY A 198 -60.91 -10.94 44.20
C GLY A 198 -61.80 -12.02 44.81
N ASP A 199 -61.36 -12.63 45.92
CA ASP A 199 -62.13 -13.67 46.63
C ASP A 199 -62.66 -13.18 48.01
N GLU A 200 -62.62 -11.87 48.28
CA GLU A 200 -63.18 -11.25 49.50
C GLU A 200 -64.33 -10.27 49.20
N THR A 201 -65.43 -10.39 49.95
CA THR A 201 -66.57 -9.46 49.91
C THR A 201 -66.36 -8.30 50.88
N TYR A 202 -66.27 -7.08 50.38
CA TYR A 202 -66.05 -5.90 51.23
C TYR A 202 -67.33 -5.10 51.50
N GLN A 203 -67.51 -4.71 52.76
CA GLN A 203 -68.54 -3.76 53.18
C GLN A 203 -68.18 -2.33 52.75
N PRO A 204 -69.15 -1.44 52.44
CA PRO A 204 -68.89 -0.09 51.91
C PRO A 204 -67.90 0.75 52.72
N GLU A 205 -67.92 0.67 54.06
CA GLU A 205 -66.94 1.37 54.92
C GLU A 205 -65.50 0.90 54.73
N HIS A 206 -65.29 -0.40 54.46
CA HIS A 206 -63.95 -0.96 54.21
C HIS A 206 -63.46 -0.55 52.82
N ILE A 207 -64.35 -0.57 51.82
CA ILE A 207 -64.06 -0.08 50.47
C ILE A 207 -63.67 1.40 50.51
N LYS A 208 -64.39 2.23 51.29
CA LYS A 208 -64.04 3.65 51.50
C LYS A 208 -62.63 3.81 52.08
N LYS A 209 -62.25 3.03 53.08
CA LYS A 209 -60.89 3.03 53.66
C LYS A 209 -59.83 2.61 52.63
N ILE A 210 -60.08 1.54 51.88
CA ILE A 210 -59.18 1.02 50.83
C ILE A 210 -58.99 2.06 49.71
N LEU A 211 -60.08 2.62 49.16
CA LEU A 211 -60.03 3.61 48.08
C LEU A 211 -59.36 4.93 48.53
N THR A 212 -59.52 5.33 49.79
CA THR A 212 -58.81 6.49 50.36
C THR A 212 -57.31 6.24 50.37
N HIS A 213 -56.89 5.11 50.95
CA HIS A 213 -55.48 4.72 51.02
C HIS A 213 -54.85 4.46 49.63
N MET A 214 -55.65 4.02 48.64
CA MET A 214 -55.24 3.96 47.23
C MET A 214 -54.97 5.35 46.63
N LEU A 215 -55.88 6.31 46.79
CA LEU A 215 -55.69 7.67 46.25
C LEU A 215 -54.56 8.45 46.93
N GLU A 216 -54.18 8.09 48.15
CA GLU A 216 -53.05 8.69 48.88
C GLU A 216 -51.69 8.09 48.49
N ASN A 217 -51.62 6.78 48.22
CA ASN A 217 -50.35 6.08 47.94
C ASN A 217 -50.04 5.87 46.45
N ILE A 218 -51.06 5.76 45.59
CA ILE A 218 -50.88 5.56 44.15
C ILE A 218 -50.65 6.91 43.48
N LYS A 219 -49.70 6.99 42.55
CA LYS A 219 -49.43 8.23 41.80
C LYS A 219 -50.59 8.56 40.87
N VAL A 220 -51.23 9.70 41.09
CA VAL A 220 -52.32 10.24 40.27
C VAL A 220 -51.83 11.45 39.47
N GLY A 221 -51.88 11.36 38.14
CA GLY A 221 -51.38 12.37 37.21
C GLY A 221 -52.34 12.69 36.05
N GLU A 222 -51.78 13.29 35.00
CA GLU A 222 -52.50 13.66 33.76
C GLU A 222 -51.89 12.93 32.55
N VAL A 223 -52.71 12.40 31.65
CA VAL A 223 -52.27 11.65 30.46
C VAL A 223 -52.89 12.24 29.20
N LYS A 224 -52.05 12.66 28.25
CA LYS A 224 -52.46 13.20 26.95
C LYS A 224 -52.59 12.09 25.91
N VAL A 225 -53.81 11.78 25.51
CA VAL A 225 -54.13 10.84 24.42
C VAL A 225 -54.23 11.61 23.10
N PRO A 226 -53.56 11.18 22.02
CA PRO A 226 -53.75 11.76 20.68
C PRO A 226 -55.23 11.73 20.28
N ILE A 227 -55.72 12.83 19.68
CA ILE A 227 -57.12 13.03 19.24
C ILE A 227 -58.17 13.09 20.38
N LEU A 228 -58.02 12.31 21.46
CA LEU A 228 -58.99 12.18 22.55
C LEU A 228 -58.78 13.13 23.75
N GLY A 229 -57.70 13.91 23.79
CA GLY A 229 -57.49 14.98 24.78
C GLY A 229 -56.65 14.59 26.00
N VAL A 230 -56.66 15.42 27.04
CA VAL A 230 -55.94 15.19 28.30
C VAL A 230 -56.90 14.64 29.35
N TYR A 231 -56.58 13.45 29.86
CA TYR A 231 -57.31 12.81 30.95
C TYR A 231 -56.64 13.17 32.27
N GLN A 232 -57.38 13.85 33.15
CA GLN A 232 -56.99 14.13 34.54
C GLN A 232 -57.36 12.92 35.43
N ASN A 233 -56.67 12.80 36.58
CA ASN A 233 -56.89 11.77 37.60
C ASN A 233 -56.62 10.34 37.08
N VAL A 234 -55.41 10.12 36.54
CA VAL A 234 -54.97 8.87 35.89
C VAL A 234 -53.76 8.24 36.59
N SER A 235 -53.74 6.92 36.70
CA SER A 235 -52.62 6.11 37.23
C SER A 235 -52.29 4.97 36.25
N THR A 236 -51.07 4.38 36.30
CA THR A 236 -50.75 3.25 35.42
C THR A 236 -51.24 1.92 36.00
N GLY A 237 -51.45 0.91 35.14
CA GLY A 237 -51.80 -0.44 35.57
C GLY A 237 -50.73 -1.07 36.47
N ALA A 238 -49.46 -0.68 36.29
CA ALA A 238 -48.36 -1.13 37.15
C ALA A 238 -48.44 -0.54 38.57
N ASP A 239 -48.65 0.77 38.73
CA ASP A 239 -48.77 1.40 40.05
C ASP A 239 -49.94 0.82 40.87
N ILE A 240 -51.06 0.53 40.19
CA ILE A 240 -52.27 -0.07 40.79
C ILE A 240 -52.00 -1.53 41.19
N THR A 241 -51.34 -2.31 40.34
CA THR A 241 -50.99 -3.71 40.66
C THR A 241 -50.01 -3.80 41.82
N GLU A 242 -48.99 -2.92 41.86
CA GLU A 242 -48.00 -2.87 42.94
C GLU A 242 -48.65 -2.53 44.29
N TYR A 243 -49.63 -1.62 44.32
CA TYR A 243 -50.41 -1.34 45.52
C TYR A 243 -51.19 -2.58 46.00
N ILE A 244 -51.91 -3.25 45.09
CA ILE A 244 -52.77 -4.40 45.42
C ILE A 244 -51.92 -5.54 46.01
N GLN A 245 -50.72 -5.78 45.48
CA GLN A 245 -49.79 -6.77 46.03
C GLN A 245 -49.25 -6.42 47.43
N LYS A 246 -49.07 -5.12 47.73
CA LYS A 246 -48.52 -4.67 49.03
C LYS A 246 -49.56 -4.50 50.14
N HIS A 247 -50.81 -4.18 49.78
CA HIS A 247 -51.84 -3.74 50.74
C HIS A 247 -53.15 -4.54 50.72
N MET A 248 -53.37 -5.38 49.71
CA MET A 248 -54.55 -6.26 49.58
C MET A 248 -54.17 -7.76 49.60
N ASN A 249 -53.01 -8.11 50.18
CA ASN A 249 -52.48 -9.48 50.32
C ASN A 249 -52.44 -10.33 49.03
N ALA A 250 -52.42 -9.72 47.85
CA ALA A 250 -52.51 -10.46 46.59
C ALA A 250 -51.26 -11.32 46.32
N THR A 251 -51.38 -12.64 46.46
CA THR A 251 -50.27 -13.60 46.44
C THR A 251 -49.62 -13.81 45.07
N SER A 252 -50.23 -13.30 43.98
CA SER A 252 -49.67 -13.38 42.63
C SER A 252 -50.01 -12.13 41.80
N VAL A 253 -49.32 -11.95 40.67
CA VAL A 253 -49.64 -10.89 39.68
C VAL A 253 -51.03 -11.14 39.08
N SER A 254 -51.34 -12.37 38.70
CA SER A 254 -52.63 -12.71 38.08
C SER A 254 -53.84 -12.54 39.02
N TYR A 255 -53.63 -12.65 40.33
CA TYR A 255 -54.66 -12.34 41.32
C TYR A 255 -54.84 -10.84 41.52
N ALA A 256 -53.73 -10.07 41.56
CA ALA A 256 -53.79 -8.62 41.59
C ALA A 256 -54.44 -8.04 40.31
N GLU A 257 -54.23 -8.66 39.15
CA GLU A 257 -54.91 -8.31 37.90
C GLU A 257 -56.42 -8.64 37.94
N ARG A 258 -56.84 -9.71 38.63
CA ARG A 258 -58.28 -9.98 38.89
C ARG A 258 -58.89 -8.87 39.73
N ILE A 259 -58.29 -8.52 40.86
CA ILE A 259 -58.79 -7.41 41.71
C ILE A 259 -58.85 -6.09 40.92
N GLY A 260 -57.85 -5.79 40.09
CA GLY A 260 -57.88 -4.63 39.19
C GLY A 260 -59.00 -4.70 38.14
N GLN A 261 -59.32 -5.89 37.63
CA GLN A 261 -60.44 -6.14 36.73
C GLN A 261 -61.79 -5.94 37.43
N ASP A 262 -61.92 -6.37 38.68
CA ASP A 262 -63.11 -6.21 39.50
C ASP A 262 -63.33 -4.74 39.85
N MET A 263 -62.26 -3.98 40.13
CA MET A 263 -62.33 -2.51 40.30
C MET A 263 -62.78 -1.77 39.03
N VAL A 264 -62.45 -2.29 37.85
CA VAL A 264 -62.99 -1.77 36.57
C VAL A 264 -64.48 -2.16 36.42
N GLY A 265 -64.87 -3.36 36.84
CA GLY A 265 -66.26 -3.86 36.85
C GLY A 265 -67.19 -3.09 37.78
N ALA A 266 -66.81 -2.94 39.06
CA ALA A 266 -67.48 -2.11 40.07
C ALA A 266 -67.49 -0.61 39.72
N GLY A 267 -66.75 -0.23 38.67
CA GLY A 267 -66.80 1.08 38.05
C GLY A 267 -65.93 2.14 38.72
N PHE A 268 -64.94 1.74 39.53
CA PHE A 268 -63.97 2.67 40.14
C PHE A 268 -62.93 3.15 39.13
N LEU A 269 -62.54 2.30 38.18
CA LEU A 269 -61.54 2.59 37.15
C LEU A 269 -62.11 2.58 35.73
N ARG A 270 -61.41 3.23 34.79
CA ARG A 270 -61.68 3.20 33.34
C ARG A 270 -60.37 3.18 32.54
N LEU A 271 -60.22 2.27 31.58
CA LEU A 271 -59.06 2.26 30.67
C LEU A 271 -59.04 3.51 29.77
N VAL A 272 -57.85 4.09 29.58
CA VAL A 272 -57.59 5.31 28.81
C VAL A 272 -56.64 5.00 27.64
N GLY A 273 -56.98 5.50 26.45
CA GLY A 273 -56.14 5.40 25.24
C GLY A 273 -56.38 4.14 24.39
N ASN A 274 -56.85 3.04 24.99
CA ASN A 274 -57.10 1.77 24.30
C ASN A 274 -58.59 1.39 24.33
N VAL A 275 -59.07 0.69 23.30
CA VAL A 275 -60.44 0.18 23.23
C VAL A 275 -60.51 -1.18 23.93
N GLY A 276 -61.22 -1.23 25.05
CA GLY A 276 -61.42 -2.43 25.85
C GLY A 276 -61.87 -2.09 27.27
N ASN A 277 -62.18 -3.12 28.06
CA ASN A 277 -62.50 -2.99 29.50
C ASN A 277 -61.61 -3.88 30.37
N THR A 278 -60.47 -4.33 29.83
CA THR A 278 -59.54 -5.22 30.50
C THR A 278 -58.55 -4.46 31.39
N PHE A 279 -58.38 -4.94 32.62
CA PHE A 279 -57.25 -4.55 33.46
C PHE A 279 -56.00 -5.38 33.08
N ALA A 280 -54.82 -4.76 33.13
CA ALA A 280 -53.54 -5.42 32.87
C ALA A 280 -52.40 -4.71 33.61
N ASN A 281 -51.48 -5.47 34.19
CA ASN A 281 -50.28 -4.97 34.83
C ASN A 281 -49.30 -4.43 33.78
N SER A 282 -49.36 -3.12 33.52
CA SER A 282 -48.52 -2.46 32.53
C SER A 282 -48.32 -0.98 32.83
N SER A 283 -47.08 -0.51 32.76
CA SER A 283 -46.71 0.90 32.79
C SER A 283 -47.09 1.68 31.53
N ARG A 284 -47.63 1.00 30.50
CA ARG A 284 -48.18 1.62 29.28
C ARG A 284 -49.70 1.69 29.27
N MET A 285 -50.39 0.88 30.08
CA MET A 285 -51.84 0.96 30.24
C MET A 285 -52.18 1.98 31.33
N ASN A 286 -53.12 2.88 31.03
CA ASN A 286 -53.46 4.01 31.86
C ASN A 286 -54.93 3.91 32.28
N TYR A 287 -55.22 4.10 33.56
CA TYR A 287 -56.55 3.95 34.13
C TYR A 287 -56.96 5.24 34.85
N GLN A 288 -58.10 5.80 34.44
CA GLN A 288 -58.71 6.98 35.07
C GLN A 288 -59.58 6.55 36.24
N TRP A 289 -59.42 7.22 37.38
CA TRP A 289 -60.29 7.10 38.55
C TRP A 289 -61.63 7.80 38.26
N LYS A 290 -62.76 7.09 38.39
CA LYS A 290 -64.08 7.67 38.11
C LYS A 290 -64.59 8.54 39.28
N PRO A 291 -65.47 9.53 39.04
CA PRO A 291 -66.05 10.39 40.08
C PRO A 291 -66.64 9.65 41.29
N LYS A 292 -67.21 8.44 41.10
CA LYS A 292 -67.70 7.57 42.19
C LYS A 292 -66.67 7.34 43.29
N VAL A 293 -65.37 7.25 42.96
CA VAL A 293 -64.28 7.05 43.92
C VAL A 293 -64.05 8.30 44.77
N PHE A 294 -64.05 9.48 44.16
CA PHE A 294 -63.90 10.77 44.85
C PHE A 294 -65.12 11.08 45.72
N GLN A 295 -66.33 10.72 45.27
CA GLN A 295 -67.56 10.81 46.05
C GLN A 295 -67.54 9.89 47.28
N ILE A 296 -67.18 8.61 47.12
CA ILE A 296 -67.09 7.65 48.24
C ILE A 296 -66.03 8.07 49.26
N THR A 297 -64.83 8.43 48.81
CA THR A 297 -63.71 8.79 49.71
C THR A 297 -63.88 10.17 50.35
N GLY A 298 -64.55 11.10 49.69
CA GLY A 298 -64.63 12.51 50.10
C GLY A 298 -63.42 13.35 49.72
N ILE A 299 -62.46 12.78 48.96
CA ILE A 299 -61.29 13.51 48.45
C ILE A 299 -61.72 14.40 47.29
N ALA A 300 -61.39 15.69 47.33
CA ALA A 300 -61.77 16.65 46.31
C ALA A 300 -61.15 16.33 44.93
N GLU A 301 -62.02 16.08 43.94
CA GLU A 301 -61.60 15.78 42.57
C GLU A 301 -60.91 16.99 41.91
N LYS A 302 -59.66 16.83 41.49
CA LYS A 302 -58.93 17.87 40.75
C LYS A 302 -59.57 18.04 39.37
N LYS A 303 -60.24 19.17 39.15
CA LYS A 303 -60.79 19.61 37.87
C LYS A 303 -60.20 20.96 37.48
N LYS A 304 -59.70 21.08 36.25
CA LYS A 304 -59.46 22.37 35.58
C LYS A 304 -60.43 22.54 34.41
N PRO A 305 -61.08 23.71 34.22
CA PRO A 305 -61.85 23.99 33.03
C PRO A 305 -60.94 24.12 31.80
N LEU A 306 -61.46 23.75 30.63
CA LEU A 306 -60.73 23.78 29.36
C LEU A 306 -60.69 25.20 28.78
N GLU A 307 -59.52 25.84 28.81
CA GLU A 307 -59.29 27.10 28.10
C GLU A 307 -59.30 26.91 26.58
N ARG A 308 -59.92 27.85 25.86
CA ARG A 308 -59.99 27.84 24.39
C ARG A 308 -58.78 28.57 23.81
N VAL A 309 -57.80 27.82 23.29
CA VAL A 309 -56.70 28.41 22.50
C VAL A 309 -57.19 28.63 21.06
N SER A 310 -57.32 29.89 20.66
CA SER A 310 -57.69 30.29 19.29
C SER A 310 -56.44 30.48 18.42
N SER A 311 -56.22 29.60 17.44
CA SER A 311 -55.19 29.77 16.41
C SER A 311 -55.76 30.52 15.20
N ILE A 312 -55.28 31.74 14.96
CA ILE A 312 -55.55 32.49 13.73
C ILE A 312 -54.88 31.76 12.55
N MET A 313 -55.59 31.66 11.42
CA MET A 313 -55.01 31.24 10.13
C MET A 313 -55.12 32.36 9.10
N SER A 314 -54.05 32.52 8.32
CA SER A 314 -54.00 33.41 7.17
C SER A 314 -54.83 32.88 6.00
N SER A 315 -55.40 33.79 5.22
CA SER A 315 -56.15 33.47 4.00
C SER A 315 -55.24 32.99 2.87
N ASP A 316 -55.54 31.83 2.29
CA ASP A 316 -55.76 31.78 0.83
C ASP A 316 -56.68 30.62 0.41
N SER A 317 -57.00 30.58 -0.89
CA SER A 317 -58.19 29.97 -1.50
C SER A 317 -58.36 28.43 -1.43
N ILE A 318 -59.64 28.01 -1.32
CA ILE A 318 -60.26 26.75 -1.81
C ILE A 318 -59.81 25.42 -1.16
N THR A 319 -60.63 24.90 -0.25
CA THR A 319 -61.20 23.53 -0.31
C THR A 319 -62.39 23.38 0.65
N VAL A 320 -63.21 22.33 0.47
CA VAL A 320 -64.50 22.16 1.18
C VAL A 320 -64.41 21.08 2.26
N ASP A 321 -65.02 21.39 3.41
CA ASP A 321 -65.28 20.56 4.61
C ASP A 321 -64.11 19.84 5.29
N SER A 322 -63.93 20.19 6.57
CA SER A 322 -63.23 19.41 7.59
C SER A 322 -64.26 18.57 8.39
N PRO A 323 -63.96 17.34 8.85
CA PRO A 323 -64.94 16.43 9.47
C PRO A 323 -65.46 16.83 10.87
N VAL A 324 -65.41 18.11 11.22
CA VAL A 324 -66.02 18.69 12.44
C VAL A 324 -67.54 18.84 12.28
N GLY A 325 -68.03 18.98 11.03
CA GLY A 325 -69.44 19.29 10.73
C GLY A 325 -70.46 18.29 11.27
N THR A 326 -70.14 16.99 11.36
CA THR A 326 -71.13 15.96 11.73
C THR A 326 -71.62 16.01 13.18
N VAL A 327 -70.92 16.68 14.11
CA VAL A 327 -71.46 16.96 15.45
C VAL A 327 -72.30 18.24 15.45
N GLN A 328 -71.92 19.21 14.62
CA GLN A 328 -72.59 20.51 14.54
C GLN A 328 -73.88 20.48 13.71
N GLU A 329 -74.01 19.61 12.69
CA GLU A 329 -75.25 19.40 11.93
C GLU A 329 -76.36 18.79 12.81
N TYR A 330 -76.02 17.82 13.68
CA TYR A 330 -76.94 17.24 14.66
C TYR A 330 -77.39 18.25 15.73
N LEU A 331 -76.51 19.17 16.15
CA LEU A 331 -76.86 20.24 17.10
C LEU A 331 -77.64 21.39 16.43
N ALA A 332 -77.37 21.71 15.17
CA ALA A 332 -78.11 22.73 14.42
C ALA A 332 -79.58 22.34 14.18
N GLY A 333 -79.86 21.03 14.07
CA GLY A 333 -81.22 20.50 13.97
C GLY A 333 -82.06 20.60 15.25
N TRP A 334 -81.47 20.97 16.40
CA TRP A 334 -82.16 21.02 17.70
C TRP A 334 -82.25 22.45 18.25
N ASN A 335 -82.86 23.35 17.46
CA ASN A 335 -83.23 24.71 17.88
C ASN A 335 -84.76 24.83 18.05
N PRO A 336 -85.30 24.75 19.29
CA PRO A 336 -86.75 24.71 19.54
C PRO A 336 -87.53 25.97 19.13
N LEU A 337 -86.84 27.05 18.76
CA LEU A 337 -87.43 28.35 18.46
C LEU A 337 -87.46 28.70 16.95
N ASN A 338 -86.99 27.80 16.08
CA ASN A 338 -87.01 28.01 14.63
C ASN A 338 -87.46 26.75 13.87
N ASN A 339 -88.72 26.34 14.07
CA ASN A 339 -89.32 25.30 13.23
C ASN A 339 -89.61 25.86 11.83
N GLN A 340 -88.78 25.45 10.86
CA GLN A 340 -88.85 25.95 9.48
C GLN A 340 -90.10 25.51 8.71
N TYR A 341 -90.84 24.51 9.23
CA TYR A 341 -92.12 24.04 8.69
C TYR A 341 -93.16 23.91 9.83
N PRO A 342 -93.88 25.00 10.19
CA PRO A 342 -94.71 25.04 11.41
C PRO A 342 -95.86 24.01 11.50
N ASN A 343 -96.36 23.51 10.36
CA ASN A 343 -97.57 22.69 10.26
C ASN A 343 -97.32 21.27 9.69
N GLU A 344 -96.08 20.78 9.69
CA GLU A 344 -95.70 19.49 9.08
C GLU A 344 -95.99 18.31 10.03
N THR A 345 -96.68 17.26 9.56
CA THR A 345 -96.90 16.04 10.37
C THR A 345 -95.61 15.20 10.48
N PRO A 346 -95.47 14.33 11.50
CA PRO A 346 -94.28 13.48 11.65
C PRO A 346 -94.00 12.59 10.41
N ALA A 347 -95.06 12.07 9.78
CA ALA A 347 -94.95 11.23 8.59
C ALA A 347 -94.59 12.04 7.32
N GLU A 348 -95.11 13.25 7.14
CA GLU A 348 -94.67 14.15 6.06
C GLU A 348 -93.21 14.57 6.24
N LYS A 349 -92.82 14.93 7.47
CA LYS A 349 -91.44 15.27 7.83
C LYS A 349 -90.47 14.15 7.49
N LEU A 350 -90.78 12.90 7.84
CA LEU A 350 -89.89 11.77 7.55
C LEU A 350 -89.85 11.41 6.07
N ARG A 351 -90.97 11.55 5.33
CA ARG A 351 -90.96 11.47 3.85
C ARG A 351 -90.14 12.59 3.20
N ARG A 352 -90.12 13.81 3.76
CA ARG A 352 -89.26 14.90 3.32
C ARG A 352 -87.78 14.61 3.63
N GLU A 353 -87.45 14.22 4.85
CA GLU A 353 -86.08 13.87 5.25
C GLU A 353 -85.51 12.69 4.44
N ALA A 354 -86.34 11.69 4.10
CA ALA A 354 -85.96 10.61 3.21
C ALA A 354 -85.66 11.11 1.78
N ARG A 355 -86.47 12.02 1.23
CA ARG A 355 -86.26 12.65 -0.08
C ARG A 355 -85.02 13.55 -0.12
N GLU A 356 -84.74 14.28 0.96
CA GLU A 356 -83.52 15.06 1.11
C GLU A 356 -82.27 14.15 1.20
N ALA A 357 -82.37 13.02 1.91
CA ALA A 357 -81.30 12.02 1.96
C ALA A 357 -81.06 11.34 0.59
N ASP A 358 -82.12 11.09 -0.19
CA ASP A 358 -82.04 10.56 -1.55
C ASP A 358 -81.30 11.52 -2.50
N GLU A 359 -81.68 12.80 -2.54
CA GLU A 359 -81.00 13.78 -3.39
C GLU A 359 -79.56 14.07 -2.94
N ARG A 360 -79.26 14.04 -1.63
CA ARG A 360 -77.88 14.04 -1.11
C ARG A 360 -77.10 12.80 -1.57
N TYR A 361 -77.73 11.62 -1.58
CA TYR A 361 -77.11 10.37 -2.07
C TYR A 361 -76.88 10.39 -3.60
N LYS A 362 -77.89 10.72 -4.40
CA LYS A 362 -77.81 10.86 -5.87
C LYS A 362 -76.73 11.84 -6.31
N SER A 363 -76.67 13.01 -5.68
CA SER A 363 -75.63 14.02 -5.98
C SER A 363 -74.23 13.55 -5.57
N ALA A 364 -74.10 12.88 -4.43
CA ALA A 364 -72.83 12.27 -4.00
C ALA A 364 -72.36 11.14 -4.95
N VAL A 365 -73.27 10.35 -5.51
CA VAL A 365 -72.97 9.30 -6.51
C VAL A 365 -72.52 9.92 -7.83
N LYS A 366 -73.22 10.93 -8.35
CA LYS A 366 -72.79 11.66 -9.57
C LYS A 366 -71.40 12.28 -9.41
N LYS A 367 -71.10 12.82 -8.22
CA LYS A 367 -69.77 13.35 -7.88
C LYS A 367 -68.69 12.26 -7.79
N LEU A 368 -69.04 11.07 -7.27
CA LEU A 368 -68.11 9.93 -7.23
C LEU A 368 -67.75 9.44 -8.63
N ASP A 369 -68.73 9.28 -9.51
CA ASP A 369 -68.49 8.83 -10.89
C ASP A 369 -67.64 9.85 -11.68
N SER A 370 -67.89 11.15 -11.50
CA SER A 370 -67.03 12.21 -12.07
C SER A 370 -65.58 12.16 -11.55
N LEU A 371 -65.37 11.88 -10.25
CA LEU A 371 -64.03 11.70 -9.69
C LEU A 371 -63.36 10.40 -10.18
N ARG A 372 -64.14 9.32 -10.35
CA ARG A 372 -63.67 8.05 -10.90
C ARG A 372 -63.18 8.22 -12.34
N CYS A 373 -63.98 8.83 -13.22
CA CYS A 373 -63.56 9.10 -14.59
C CYS A 373 -62.29 9.94 -14.65
N ASN A 374 -62.19 11.01 -13.84
CA ASN A 374 -60.96 11.83 -13.82
C ASN A 374 -59.74 11.10 -13.24
N LEU A 375 -59.93 10.17 -12.30
CA LEU A 375 -58.86 9.28 -11.82
C LEU A 375 -58.43 8.30 -12.93
N GLU A 376 -59.37 7.66 -13.61
CA GLU A 376 -59.10 6.72 -14.70
C GLU A 376 -58.38 7.40 -15.89
N GLU A 377 -58.80 8.62 -16.27
CA GLU A 377 -58.13 9.48 -17.25
C GLU A 377 -56.68 9.81 -16.84
N ALA A 378 -56.50 10.35 -15.63
CA ALA A 378 -55.18 10.73 -15.11
C ALA A 378 -54.24 9.52 -15.00
N MET A 379 -54.75 8.38 -14.53
CA MET A 379 -54.01 7.11 -14.49
C MET A 379 -53.54 6.71 -15.89
N VAL A 380 -54.43 6.69 -16.89
CA VAL A 380 -54.08 6.32 -18.27
C VAL A 380 -52.94 7.18 -18.83
N ASP A 381 -52.94 8.49 -18.60
CA ASP A 381 -51.91 9.37 -19.15
C ASP A 381 -50.61 9.37 -18.33
N HIS A 382 -50.68 9.30 -17.00
CA HIS A 382 -49.49 9.11 -16.15
C HIS A 382 -48.81 7.76 -16.42
N LEU A 383 -49.57 6.68 -16.63
CA LEU A 383 -49.03 5.36 -16.97
C LEU A 383 -48.26 5.40 -18.31
N LYS A 384 -48.84 6.00 -19.36
CA LYS A 384 -48.14 6.25 -20.65
C LYS A 384 -46.91 7.15 -20.52
N PHE A 385 -46.88 8.06 -19.55
CA PHE A 385 -45.74 8.95 -19.30
C PHE A 385 -44.62 8.24 -18.52
N MET A 386 -44.97 7.42 -17.52
CA MET A 386 -44.02 6.60 -16.78
C MET A 386 -43.40 5.50 -17.65
N GLU A 387 -44.16 4.89 -18.56
CA GLU A 387 -43.66 3.91 -19.53
C GLU A 387 -42.56 4.51 -20.42
N ARG A 388 -42.75 5.75 -20.90
CA ARG A 388 -41.72 6.50 -21.62
C ARG A 388 -40.53 6.86 -20.73
N CYS A 389 -40.76 7.30 -19.50
CA CYS A 389 -39.69 7.64 -18.56
C CYS A 389 -38.79 6.44 -18.20
N GLU A 390 -39.36 5.25 -18.05
CA GLU A 390 -38.62 4.01 -17.79
C GLU A 390 -37.86 3.54 -19.04
N LEU A 391 -38.49 3.58 -20.21
CA LEU A 391 -37.82 3.27 -21.47
C LEU A 391 -36.64 4.22 -21.75
N ASP A 392 -36.74 5.49 -21.37
CA ASP A 392 -35.61 6.43 -21.44
C ASP A 392 -34.57 6.22 -20.32
N ARG A 393 -34.94 5.69 -19.14
CA ARG A 393 -33.99 5.25 -18.10
C ARG A 393 -33.12 4.11 -18.60
N LEU A 394 -33.72 3.10 -19.22
CA LEU A 394 -32.99 1.95 -19.76
C LEU A 394 -32.03 2.36 -20.89
N LYS A 395 -32.39 3.35 -21.73
CA LYS A 395 -31.47 3.97 -22.70
C LYS A 395 -30.32 4.72 -22.01
N ALA A 396 -30.62 5.54 -20.99
CA ALA A 396 -29.63 6.33 -20.27
C ALA A 396 -28.60 5.43 -19.58
N ILE A 397 -29.03 4.35 -18.91
CA ILE A 397 -28.16 3.33 -18.32
C ILE A 397 -27.24 2.71 -19.39
N LYS A 398 -27.80 2.33 -20.56
CA LYS A 398 -27.01 1.76 -21.66
C LYS A 398 -25.94 2.71 -22.18
N ALA A 399 -26.25 4.00 -22.33
CA ALA A 399 -25.27 5.02 -22.72
C ALA A 399 -24.18 5.17 -21.65
N VAL A 400 -24.56 5.33 -20.38
CA VAL A 400 -23.64 5.53 -19.26
C VAL A 400 -22.63 4.37 -19.09
N ILE A 401 -23.06 3.12 -19.32
CA ILE A 401 -22.15 1.96 -19.28
C ILE A 401 -21.12 2.02 -20.42
N LEU A 402 -21.51 2.52 -21.61
CA LEU A 402 -20.59 2.74 -22.73
C LEU A 402 -19.62 3.89 -22.44
N ASP A 403 -20.13 5.02 -21.93
CA ASP A 403 -19.33 6.21 -21.60
C ASP A 403 -18.30 5.90 -20.49
N PHE A 404 -18.70 5.14 -19.47
CA PHE A 404 -17.82 4.64 -18.41
C PHE A 404 -16.70 3.73 -18.95
N SER A 405 -17.05 2.85 -19.89
CA SER A 405 -16.07 1.97 -20.55
C SER A 405 -15.11 2.77 -21.43
N GLY A 406 -15.61 3.78 -22.15
CA GLY A 406 -14.79 4.69 -22.98
C GLY A 406 -13.85 5.58 -22.16
N ALA A 407 -14.31 6.10 -21.02
CA ALA A 407 -13.51 6.93 -20.11
C ALA A 407 -12.20 6.27 -19.67
N ILE A 408 -12.22 4.95 -19.47
CA ILE A 408 -11.04 4.12 -19.18
C ILE A 408 -10.31 3.76 -20.47
N SER A 409 -11.02 3.24 -21.48
CA SER A 409 -10.43 2.69 -22.71
C SER A 409 -9.57 3.70 -23.48
N ASN A 410 -9.97 4.97 -23.49
CA ASN A 410 -9.26 6.07 -24.15
C ASN A 410 -7.86 6.36 -23.55
N VAL A 411 -7.49 5.76 -22.42
CA VAL A 411 -6.19 5.95 -21.74
C VAL A 411 -5.34 4.66 -21.76
N ILE A 412 -5.93 3.51 -22.07
CA ILE A 412 -5.21 2.22 -22.14
C ILE A 412 -3.97 2.26 -23.07
N PRO A 413 -4.03 2.84 -24.30
CA PRO A 413 -2.85 2.93 -25.16
C PRO A 413 -1.70 3.75 -24.55
N SER A 414 -2.01 4.79 -23.76
CA SER A 414 -1.02 5.59 -23.05
C SER A 414 -0.38 4.81 -21.90
N LEU A 415 -1.18 4.05 -21.13
CA LEU A 415 -0.67 3.16 -20.09
C LEU A 415 0.21 2.05 -20.67
N GLN A 416 -0.22 1.40 -21.76
CA GLN A 416 0.58 0.40 -22.46
C GLN A 416 1.94 0.99 -22.90
N SER A 417 1.95 2.18 -23.51
CA SER A 417 3.18 2.85 -23.90
C SER A 417 4.15 3.13 -22.73
N THR A 418 3.66 3.43 -21.52
CA THR A 418 4.55 3.57 -20.35
C THR A 418 5.25 2.26 -19.99
N VAL A 419 4.54 1.12 -20.06
CA VAL A 419 5.10 -0.21 -19.77
C VAL A 419 6.06 -0.66 -20.88
N ASP A 420 5.71 -0.45 -22.15
CA ASP A 420 6.54 -0.83 -23.30
C ASP A 420 7.91 -0.12 -23.24
N LYS A 421 7.94 1.17 -22.89
CA LYS A 421 9.22 1.90 -22.70
C LYS A 421 10.01 1.40 -21.49
N MET A 422 9.34 1.05 -20.39
CA MET A 422 10.02 0.49 -19.22
C MET A 422 10.78 -0.80 -19.56
N MET A 423 10.21 -1.63 -20.45
CA MET A 423 10.85 -2.84 -20.97
C MET A 423 12.08 -2.56 -21.85
N LEU A 424 12.21 -1.36 -22.43
CA LEU A 424 13.40 -0.94 -23.18
C LEU A 424 14.52 -0.41 -22.27
N PHE A 425 14.22 0.16 -21.10
CA PHE A 425 15.26 0.73 -20.24
C PHE A 425 16.27 -0.31 -19.73
N GLN A 426 15.87 -1.57 -19.56
CA GLN A 426 16.81 -2.66 -19.22
C GLN A 426 17.85 -2.93 -20.33
N GLU A 427 17.49 -2.73 -21.61
CA GLU A 427 18.43 -2.87 -22.75
C GLU A 427 19.52 -1.80 -22.75
N THR A 428 19.28 -0.67 -22.08
CA THR A 428 20.30 0.39 -21.92
C THR A 428 21.38 0.04 -20.91
N VAL A 429 21.16 -0.98 -20.06
CA VAL A 429 22.09 -1.38 -19.00
C VAL A 429 23.22 -2.23 -19.56
N GLN A 430 24.46 -1.81 -19.30
CA GLN A 430 25.68 -2.47 -19.76
C GLN A 430 26.57 -2.86 -18.56
N PRO A 431 26.35 -4.03 -17.92
CA PRO A 431 27.04 -4.38 -16.67
C PRO A 431 28.57 -4.39 -16.76
N LEU A 432 29.13 -4.84 -17.89
CA LEU A 432 30.57 -4.80 -18.15
C LEU A 432 31.08 -3.39 -18.49
N GLY A 433 30.23 -2.51 -19.00
CA GLY A 433 30.54 -1.10 -19.23
C GLY A 433 30.61 -0.34 -17.91
N ASP A 434 29.60 -0.50 -17.05
CA ASP A 434 29.54 0.17 -15.75
C ASP A 434 30.60 -0.36 -14.77
N LEU A 435 30.93 -1.67 -14.81
CA LEU A 435 32.06 -2.20 -14.04
C LEU A 435 33.41 -1.62 -14.52
N ARG A 436 33.59 -1.42 -15.84
CA ARG A 436 34.79 -0.73 -16.35
C ARG A 436 34.81 0.74 -15.94
N TYR A 437 33.70 1.45 -16.04
CA TYR A 437 33.57 2.83 -15.58
C TYR A 437 33.92 2.96 -14.08
N LEU A 438 33.41 2.05 -13.24
CA LEU A 438 33.74 1.98 -11.82
C LEU A 438 35.26 1.79 -11.61
N LEU A 439 35.86 0.81 -12.30
CA LEU A 439 37.29 0.52 -12.17
C LEU A 439 38.16 1.66 -12.70
N GLU A 440 37.84 2.27 -13.84
CA GLU A 440 38.65 3.31 -14.48
C GLU A 440 38.68 4.60 -13.64
N ASN A 441 37.55 4.99 -13.05
CA ASN A 441 37.42 6.24 -12.28
C ASN A 441 37.75 6.09 -10.78
N TYR A 442 37.54 4.92 -10.17
CA TYR A 442 37.65 4.74 -8.71
C TYR A 442 38.77 3.78 -8.24
N ARG A 443 39.56 3.19 -9.15
CA ARG A 443 40.76 2.42 -8.76
C ARG A 443 41.80 3.27 -8.01
N THR A 444 42.41 2.69 -7.00
CA THR A 444 43.41 3.35 -6.13
C THR A 444 44.85 2.91 -6.38
N GLY A 445 45.06 1.76 -7.04
CA GLY A 445 46.37 1.27 -7.46
C GLY A 445 46.42 -0.25 -7.68
N PRO A 446 47.49 -0.76 -8.33
CA PRO A 446 47.73 -2.20 -8.46
C PRO A 446 48.23 -2.84 -7.16
N PHE A 447 48.12 -4.17 -7.06
CA PHE A 447 48.70 -4.94 -5.95
C PHE A 447 50.23 -4.92 -6.01
N VAL A 448 50.85 -4.10 -5.16
CA VAL A 448 52.31 -4.00 -4.99
C VAL A 448 52.64 -4.11 -3.50
N PRO A 449 52.80 -5.35 -2.97
CA PRO A 449 53.12 -5.59 -1.56
C PRO A 449 54.49 -5.00 -1.18
N LYS A 450 54.53 -4.34 -0.02
CA LYS A 450 55.77 -3.78 0.55
C LYS A 450 56.17 -4.58 1.78
N VAL A 451 57.25 -5.34 1.63
CA VAL A 451 57.81 -6.18 2.69
C VAL A 451 58.67 -5.32 3.62
N THR A 452 58.53 -5.53 4.93
CA THR A 452 59.50 -5.02 5.90
C THR A 452 60.66 -6.01 5.99
N THR A 453 61.89 -5.54 5.82
CA THR A 453 63.11 -6.34 6.00
C THR A 453 63.67 -6.20 7.40
N TYR A 454 64.31 -7.25 7.91
CA TYR A 454 65.13 -7.13 9.11
C TYR A 454 66.40 -6.31 8.80
N GLU A 455 66.49 -5.11 9.39
CA GLU A 455 67.65 -4.22 9.30
C GLU A 455 68.70 -4.59 10.36
N ASN A 456 69.58 -5.55 10.05
CA ASN A 456 70.69 -5.88 10.93
C ASN A 456 71.73 -4.73 10.96
N TYR A 457 72.11 -4.28 12.16
CA TYR A 457 73.07 -3.19 12.38
C TYR A 457 74.43 -3.36 11.69
N TYR A 458 74.83 -4.61 11.40
CA TYR A 458 76.07 -4.94 10.69
C TYR A 458 75.90 -5.17 9.17
N ASN A 459 74.72 -4.89 8.62
CA ASN A 459 74.36 -5.06 7.21
C ASN A 459 74.50 -6.51 6.65
N SER A 460 74.37 -7.52 7.51
CA SER A 460 74.18 -8.92 7.10
C SER A 460 72.74 -9.14 6.60
N VAL A 461 72.57 -9.90 5.51
CA VAL A 461 71.28 -10.02 4.78
C VAL A 461 70.82 -11.49 4.73
N ASP A 462 71.16 -12.22 5.79
CA ASP A 462 71.27 -13.68 5.75
C ASP A 462 70.03 -14.40 6.30
N GLU A 463 69.08 -13.66 6.88
CA GLU A 463 67.86 -14.18 7.51
C GLU A 463 66.60 -14.05 6.62
N GLN A 464 66.67 -13.32 5.50
CA GLN A 464 65.49 -12.97 4.69
C GLN A 464 65.77 -13.01 3.18
N THR A 465 64.81 -13.53 2.41
CA THR A 465 64.90 -13.65 0.94
C THR A 465 64.07 -12.59 0.23
N PHE A 466 62.85 -12.32 0.72
CA PHE A 466 61.88 -11.42 0.10
C PHE A 466 61.93 -10.01 0.72
N GLY A 467 61.72 -8.97 -0.09
CA GLY A 467 61.87 -7.57 0.33
C GLY A 467 63.30 -7.02 0.27
N VAL A 468 64.29 -7.86 -0.03
CA VAL A 468 65.70 -7.50 -0.10
C VAL A 468 66.05 -6.87 -1.45
N ASP A 469 66.97 -5.90 -1.49
CA ASP A 469 67.51 -5.36 -2.75
C ASP A 469 68.20 -6.47 -3.58
N LEU A 470 67.84 -6.55 -4.86
CA LEU A 470 68.26 -7.62 -5.77
C LEU A 470 69.79 -7.78 -5.86
N GLU A 471 70.54 -6.68 -5.82
CA GLU A 471 72.00 -6.67 -5.88
C GLU A 471 72.63 -7.07 -4.54
N ALA A 472 71.97 -6.77 -3.40
CA ALA A 472 72.38 -7.30 -2.10
C ALA A 472 72.20 -8.82 -2.02
N ARG A 473 71.03 -9.33 -2.43
CA ARG A 473 70.72 -10.77 -2.48
C ARG A 473 71.65 -11.55 -3.42
N ALA A 474 71.89 -11.03 -4.63
CA ALA A 474 72.82 -11.66 -5.57
C ALA A 474 74.26 -11.73 -5.01
N ARG A 475 74.68 -10.71 -4.24
CA ARG A 475 76.03 -10.64 -3.65
C ARG A 475 76.21 -11.62 -2.48
N SER A 476 75.24 -11.75 -1.58
CA SER A 476 75.29 -12.76 -0.51
C SER A 476 75.26 -14.18 -1.07
N ASP A 477 74.44 -14.41 -2.11
CA ASP A 477 74.37 -15.66 -2.88
C ASP A 477 75.66 -15.97 -3.68
N ARG A 478 76.58 -14.99 -3.83
CA ARG A 478 77.80 -15.04 -4.65
C ARG A 478 77.53 -15.37 -6.14
N LYS A 479 76.42 -14.88 -6.68
CA LYS A 479 75.98 -15.08 -8.07
C LYS A 479 75.68 -13.73 -8.76
N ARG A 480 75.46 -13.76 -10.08
CA ARG A 480 74.94 -12.59 -10.83
C ARG A 480 73.40 -12.54 -10.88
N VAL A 481 72.74 -13.65 -10.57
CA VAL A 481 71.28 -13.78 -10.45
C VAL A 481 71.01 -14.44 -9.10
N PRO A 482 70.06 -13.95 -8.28
CA PRO A 482 69.72 -14.57 -7.01
C PRO A 482 69.30 -16.04 -7.14
N ILE A 483 69.68 -16.87 -6.18
CA ILE A 483 69.47 -18.32 -6.22
C ILE A 483 67.99 -18.66 -6.34
N ILE A 484 67.11 -17.96 -5.60
CA ILE A 484 65.65 -18.13 -5.68
C ILE A 484 65.11 -18.01 -7.11
N VAL A 485 65.63 -17.09 -7.92
CA VAL A 485 65.20 -16.94 -9.32
C VAL A 485 65.68 -18.12 -10.14
N THR A 486 66.97 -18.48 -10.04
CA THR A 486 67.51 -19.62 -10.81
C THR A 486 66.87 -20.95 -10.44
N THR A 487 66.64 -21.22 -9.14
CA THR A 487 66.03 -22.47 -8.67
C THR A 487 64.58 -22.59 -9.14
N ILE A 488 63.79 -21.50 -9.10
CA ILE A 488 62.41 -21.53 -9.61
C ILE A 488 62.40 -21.69 -11.13
N LEU A 489 63.21 -20.94 -11.89
CA LEU A 489 63.22 -21.07 -13.36
C LEU A 489 63.68 -22.47 -13.80
N THR A 490 64.71 -23.05 -13.18
CA THR A 490 65.17 -24.42 -13.48
C THR A 490 64.15 -25.48 -13.05
N PHE A 491 63.44 -25.31 -11.93
CA PHE A 491 62.33 -26.19 -11.57
C PHE A 491 61.22 -26.16 -12.64
N LEU A 492 60.81 -24.97 -13.08
CA LEU A 492 59.79 -24.82 -14.12
C LEU A 492 60.23 -25.43 -15.46
N ASP A 493 61.48 -25.16 -15.89
CA ASP A 493 62.05 -25.72 -17.13
C ASP A 493 62.15 -27.25 -17.11
N ASN A 494 62.40 -27.86 -15.95
CA ASN A 494 62.46 -29.31 -15.78
C ASN A 494 61.07 -29.96 -15.79
N HIS A 495 60.01 -29.25 -15.37
CA HIS A 495 58.64 -29.78 -15.28
C HIS A 495 57.70 -29.35 -16.43
N TYR A 496 58.11 -28.44 -17.32
CA TYR A 496 57.36 -28.20 -18.57
C TYR A 496 57.19 -29.45 -19.46
N PRO A 497 58.17 -30.38 -19.59
CA PRO A 497 58.00 -31.62 -20.34
C PRO A 497 56.89 -32.52 -19.78
N ASP A 498 56.73 -32.56 -18.46
CA ASP A 498 55.79 -33.44 -17.73
C ASP A 498 54.30 -33.08 -17.99
N LEU A 499 54.04 -31.91 -18.56
CA LEU A 499 52.69 -31.38 -18.76
C LEU A 499 52.11 -31.79 -20.12
N GLU A 500 50.87 -32.24 -20.10
CA GLU A 500 50.10 -32.61 -21.29
C GLU A 500 49.67 -31.38 -22.11
N GLY A 501 50.49 -31.05 -23.10
CA GLY A 501 50.17 -30.05 -24.13
C GLY A 501 50.60 -28.61 -23.81
N ASP A 502 50.73 -27.83 -24.89
CA ASP A 502 51.30 -26.49 -24.82
C ASP A 502 50.39 -25.45 -24.15
N GLU A 503 49.07 -25.69 -24.15
CA GLU A 503 48.11 -24.86 -23.42
C GLU A 503 48.33 -24.94 -21.90
N ALA A 504 48.62 -26.13 -21.35
CA ALA A 504 48.96 -26.29 -19.94
C ALA A 504 50.27 -25.59 -19.57
N ARG A 505 51.30 -25.73 -20.43
CA ARG A 505 52.61 -25.07 -20.25
C ARG A 505 52.51 -23.54 -20.26
N ARG A 506 51.73 -22.98 -21.19
CA ARG A 506 51.41 -21.56 -21.27
C ARG A 506 50.54 -21.09 -20.09
N GLY A 507 49.56 -21.89 -19.69
CA GLY A 507 48.60 -21.58 -18.62
C GLY A 507 49.24 -21.26 -17.27
N ILE A 508 50.35 -21.90 -16.91
CA ILE A 508 51.09 -21.71 -15.64
C ILE A 508 51.28 -20.24 -15.24
N TRP A 509 51.56 -19.37 -16.20
CA TRP A 509 51.84 -17.96 -15.91
C TRP A 509 50.59 -17.08 -15.89
N LEU A 510 49.51 -17.49 -16.58
CA LEU A 510 48.28 -16.72 -16.77
C LEU A 510 47.13 -17.14 -15.85
N VAL A 511 47.17 -18.37 -15.30
CA VAL A 511 46.21 -18.83 -14.29
C VAL A 511 46.28 -17.95 -13.05
N ASP A 512 45.11 -17.57 -12.54
CA ASP A 512 44.98 -16.92 -11.24
C ASP A 512 45.18 -17.95 -10.12
N VAL A 513 45.96 -17.59 -9.12
CA VAL A 513 46.45 -18.50 -8.07
C VAL A 513 46.08 -17.95 -6.71
N PRO A 514 45.37 -18.71 -5.86
CA PRO A 514 45.00 -18.26 -4.51
C PRO A 514 46.22 -17.76 -3.73
N LEU A 515 46.21 -16.47 -3.39
CA LEU A 515 47.34 -15.78 -2.76
C LEU A 515 47.81 -16.46 -1.45
N ALA A 516 46.91 -17.16 -0.76
CA ALA A 516 47.23 -17.98 0.41
C ALA A 516 48.23 -19.11 0.10
N SER A 517 48.08 -19.81 -1.04
CA SER A 517 49.01 -20.86 -1.48
C SER A 517 50.38 -20.27 -1.82
N THR A 518 50.39 -19.14 -2.54
CA THR A 518 51.60 -18.37 -2.84
C THR A 518 52.31 -17.90 -1.56
N HIS A 519 51.56 -17.39 -0.57
CA HIS A 519 52.09 -16.98 0.73
C HIS A 519 52.63 -18.17 1.56
N HIS A 520 52.02 -19.35 1.47
CA HIS A 520 52.49 -20.54 2.16
C HIS A 520 53.86 -21.00 1.62
N LEU A 521 54.01 -21.11 0.30
CA LEU A 521 55.31 -21.43 -0.32
C LEU A 521 56.34 -20.31 -0.09
N ARG A 522 55.95 -19.03 -0.22
CA ARG A 522 56.79 -17.87 0.14
C ARG A 522 57.34 -18.01 1.57
N SER A 523 56.50 -18.37 2.54
CA SER A 523 56.91 -18.56 3.93
C SER A 523 57.89 -19.72 4.11
N ALA A 524 57.77 -20.78 3.30
CA ALA A 524 58.67 -21.94 3.34
C ALA A 524 60.07 -21.66 2.75
N ILE A 525 60.23 -20.65 1.87
CA ILE A 525 61.50 -20.33 1.20
C ILE A 525 62.07 -18.94 1.54
N ASN A 526 61.42 -18.18 2.44
CA ASN A 526 61.92 -16.91 2.96
C ASN A 526 62.91 -17.11 4.13
N THR A 527 64.01 -17.81 3.88
CA THR A 527 65.02 -18.17 4.91
C THR A 527 66.33 -17.38 4.82
N GLY A 528 66.51 -16.53 3.80
CA GLY A 528 67.77 -15.81 3.54
C GLY A 528 68.90 -16.68 2.98
N THR A 529 68.65 -17.97 2.75
CA THR A 529 69.60 -18.96 2.23
C THR A 529 69.06 -19.68 1.00
N SER A 530 69.87 -20.52 0.37
CA SER A 530 69.38 -21.53 -0.58
C SER A 530 68.45 -22.53 0.11
N PHE A 531 67.38 -22.94 -0.56
CA PHE A 531 66.43 -23.98 -0.15
C PHE A 531 66.49 -25.18 -1.10
N PRO A 532 66.16 -26.41 -0.65
CA PRO A 532 66.15 -27.59 -1.51
C PRO A 532 64.92 -27.63 -2.43
N GLN A 533 65.06 -28.26 -3.60
CA GLN A 533 64.03 -28.29 -4.64
C GLN A 533 62.76 -29.05 -4.21
N ASP A 534 62.92 -30.02 -3.30
CA ASP A 534 61.90 -30.81 -2.58
C ASP A 534 60.84 -29.94 -1.84
N VAL A 535 61.09 -28.64 -1.67
CA VAL A 535 60.11 -27.69 -1.12
C VAL A 535 59.12 -27.24 -2.19
N LEU A 536 59.56 -27.13 -3.45
CA LEU A 536 58.73 -26.73 -4.59
C LEU A 536 57.79 -27.86 -5.03
N GLU A 537 58.26 -29.11 -5.00
CA GLU A 537 57.49 -30.33 -5.36
C GLU A 537 56.21 -30.54 -4.52
N LYS A 538 56.07 -29.83 -3.40
CA LYS A 538 54.90 -29.88 -2.50
C LYS A 538 53.76 -28.95 -2.93
N TYR A 539 53.90 -28.24 -4.04
CA TYR A 539 52.96 -27.23 -4.53
C TYR A 539 52.74 -27.37 -6.04
N ASP A 540 51.56 -26.98 -6.50
CA ASP A 540 51.26 -26.98 -7.93
C ASP A 540 52.19 -26.01 -8.69
N ILE A 541 52.57 -26.38 -9.91
CA ILE A 541 53.51 -25.60 -10.74
C ILE A 541 53.09 -24.12 -10.93
N PRO A 542 51.79 -23.76 -11.09
CA PRO A 542 51.34 -22.36 -11.08
C PRO A 542 51.62 -21.61 -9.76
N VAL A 543 51.60 -22.29 -8.60
CA VAL A 543 51.94 -21.68 -7.29
C VAL A 543 53.43 -21.32 -7.26
N VAL A 544 54.29 -22.20 -7.76
CA VAL A 544 55.74 -21.95 -7.86
C VAL A 544 56.04 -20.76 -8.80
N ALA A 545 55.38 -20.68 -9.95
CA ALA A 545 55.47 -19.51 -10.85
C ALA A 545 54.89 -18.23 -10.21
N SER A 546 53.79 -18.34 -9.46
CA SER A 546 53.17 -17.24 -8.71
C SER A 546 54.10 -16.67 -7.63
N VAL A 547 54.89 -17.51 -6.96
CA VAL A 547 55.90 -17.06 -5.98
C VAL A 547 57.04 -16.27 -6.63
N LEU A 548 57.45 -16.61 -7.86
CA LEU A 548 58.42 -15.78 -8.60
C LEU A 548 57.80 -14.45 -9.08
N LYS A 549 56.53 -14.43 -9.51
CA LYS A 549 55.79 -13.17 -9.73
C LYS A 549 55.80 -12.30 -8.46
N LEU A 550 55.47 -12.89 -7.31
CA LEU A 550 55.44 -12.20 -6.02
C LEU A 550 56.82 -11.69 -5.58
N TYR A 551 57.89 -12.48 -5.73
CA TYR A 551 59.26 -12.07 -5.44
C TYR A 551 59.65 -10.77 -6.17
N LEU A 552 59.30 -10.65 -7.47
CA LEU A 552 59.59 -9.47 -8.30
C LEU A 552 58.72 -8.25 -7.95
N LEU A 553 57.50 -8.47 -7.44
CA LEU A 553 56.63 -7.43 -6.91
C LEU A 553 57.12 -6.88 -5.57
N GLU A 554 57.66 -7.76 -4.71
CA GLU A 554 58.13 -7.42 -3.36
C GLU A 554 59.54 -6.80 -3.30
N LEU A 555 60.27 -6.70 -4.43
CA LEU A 555 61.54 -5.97 -4.49
C LEU A 555 61.37 -4.46 -4.14
N PRO A 556 62.31 -3.85 -3.39
CA PRO A 556 62.25 -2.42 -3.00
C PRO A 556 62.10 -1.43 -4.16
N ASP A 557 62.64 -1.78 -5.32
CA ASP A 557 62.45 -1.10 -6.61
C ASP A 557 62.18 -2.17 -7.68
N SER A 558 61.54 -1.81 -8.80
CA SER A 558 61.26 -2.79 -9.86
C SER A 558 62.54 -3.29 -10.55
N LEU A 559 62.46 -4.48 -11.17
CA LEU A 559 63.62 -5.15 -11.77
C LEU A 559 64.35 -4.26 -12.79
N VAL A 560 63.59 -3.54 -13.63
CA VAL A 560 64.04 -2.29 -14.24
C VAL A 560 63.68 -1.15 -13.28
N SER A 561 64.66 -0.40 -12.81
CA SER A 561 64.49 0.62 -11.77
C SER A 561 63.42 1.65 -12.13
N SER A 562 62.58 2.03 -11.17
CA SER A 562 61.53 3.05 -11.36
C SER A 562 62.07 4.44 -11.72
N HIS A 563 63.36 4.72 -11.52
CA HIS A 563 64.02 5.92 -12.07
C HIS A 563 64.05 5.92 -13.60
N VAL A 564 64.18 4.75 -14.21
CA VAL A 564 64.27 4.53 -15.66
C VAL A 564 62.88 4.60 -16.34
N TYR A 565 61.79 4.58 -15.55
CA TYR A 565 60.41 4.67 -16.05
C TYR A 565 60.18 5.88 -16.97
N GLU A 566 60.63 7.07 -16.57
CA GLU A 566 60.45 8.29 -17.37
C GLU A 566 61.26 8.27 -18.69
N ILE A 567 62.39 7.56 -18.72
CA ILE A 567 63.18 7.35 -19.94
C ILE A 567 62.40 6.40 -20.88
N VAL A 568 61.92 5.28 -20.35
CA VAL A 568 61.10 4.30 -21.12
C VAL A 568 59.80 4.93 -21.65
N LYS A 569 59.16 5.78 -20.84
CA LYS A 569 58.03 6.62 -21.23
C LYS A 569 58.39 7.61 -22.33
N THR A 570 59.54 8.28 -22.24
CA THR A 570 60.03 9.19 -23.30
C THR A 570 60.28 8.43 -24.61
N ILE A 571 60.88 7.24 -24.57
CA ILE A 571 61.05 6.35 -25.73
C ILE A 571 59.66 6.05 -26.35
N TYR A 572 58.75 5.43 -25.60
CA TYR A 572 57.46 4.98 -26.15
C TYR A 572 56.41 6.09 -26.40
N SER A 573 56.72 7.35 -26.08
CA SER A 573 55.93 8.52 -26.48
C SER A 573 56.54 9.26 -27.68
N THR A 574 57.87 9.33 -27.78
CA THR A 574 58.57 10.17 -28.77
C THR A 574 59.10 9.36 -29.96
N THR A 575 59.55 8.12 -29.76
CA THR A 575 60.04 7.24 -30.84
C THR A 575 58.95 6.32 -31.40
N ALA A 576 57.70 6.49 -30.97
CA ALA A 576 56.59 5.60 -31.32
C ALA A 576 55.74 6.08 -32.52
N THR A 577 56.04 7.26 -33.07
CA THR A 577 55.37 7.81 -34.26
C THR A 577 56.26 7.79 -35.51
N ASP A 578 57.55 8.14 -35.38
CA ASP A 578 58.40 8.46 -36.55
C ASP A 578 59.80 7.79 -36.59
N ALA A 579 60.16 6.96 -35.60
CA ALA A 579 61.51 6.37 -35.52
C ALA A 579 61.58 4.92 -35.99
N SER A 580 62.73 4.50 -36.55
CA SER A 580 62.95 3.10 -36.92
C SER A 580 63.03 2.17 -35.70
N GLU A 581 62.66 0.92 -35.89
CA GLU A 581 62.72 -0.13 -34.85
C GLU A 581 64.14 -0.33 -34.31
N GLU A 582 65.14 -0.31 -35.19
CA GLU A 582 66.56 -0.36 -34.84
C GLU A 582 66.96 0.78 -33.89
N THR A 583 66.45 2.00 -34.14
CA THR A 583 66.68 3.17 -33.28
C THR A 583 66.04 2.96 -31.91
N ARG A 584 64.80 2.44 -31.87
CA ARG A 584 64.08 2.12 -30.62
C ARG A 584 64.86 1.10 -29.78
N VAL A 585 65.31 0.00 -30.40
CA VAL A 585 66.12 -1.06 -29.76
C VAL A 585 67.46 -0.50 -29.27
N SER A 586 68.13 0.36 -30.03
CA SER A 586 69.41 0.98 -29.63
C SER A 586 69.27 1.88 -28.40
N VAL A 587 68.21 2.70 -28.33
CA VAL A 587 67.95 3.53 -27.15
C VAL A 587 67.55 2.66 -25.95
N ILE A 588 66.83 1.56 -26.15
CA ILE A 588 66.54 0.57 -25.08
C ILE A 588 67.82 -0.09 -24.56
N GLN A 589 68.74 -0.52 -25.43
CA GLN A 589 70.06 -1.04 -25.03
C GLN A 589 70.82 -0.03 -24.16
N SER A 590 70.94 1.22 -24.62
CA SER A 590 71.61 2.30 -23.88
C SER A 590 70.95 2.58 -22.52
N THR A 591 69.61 2.51 -22.46
CA THR A 591 68.82 2.76 -21.26
C THR A 591 68.96 1.63 -20.23
N LEU A 592 68.84 0.36 -20.66
CA LEU A 592 69.01 -0.81 -19.79
C LEU A 592 70.47 -1.00 -19.34
N GLY A 593 71.45 -0.54 -20.13
CA GLY A 593 72.88 -0.55 -19.78
C GLY A 593 73.26 0.29 -18.57
N GLN A 594 72.37 1.18 -18.11
CA GLN A 594 72.54 1.99 -16.90
C GLN A 594 72.18 1.23 -15.61
N LEU A 595 71.49 0.09 -15.72
CA LEU A 595 71.10 -0.75 -14.57
C LEU A 595 72.31 -1.46 -13.95
N ARG A 596 72.14 -1.97 -12.72
CA ARG A 596 73.16 -2.81 -12.08
C ARG A 596 73.30 -4.15 -12.78
N LEU A 597 74.46 -4.78 -12.63
CA LEU A 597 74.77 -6.06 -13.25
C LEU A 597 73.82 -7.18 -12.77
N ALA A 598 73.40 -7.17 -11.51
CA ALA A 598 72.42 -8.13 -10.99
C ALA A 598 71.03 -7.97 -11.65
N ASN A 599 70.56 -6.72 -11.82
CA ASN A 599 69.31 -6.42 -12.53
C ASN A 599 69.36 -6.87 -13.99
N ILE A 600 70.44 -6.54 -14.72
CA ILE A 600 70.60 -6.92 -16.13
C ILE A 600 70.65 -8.45 -16.28
N ALA A 601 71.43 -9.16 -15.47
CA ALA A 601 71.55 -10.62 -15.54
C ALA A 601 70.25 -11.34 -15.11
N THR A 602 69.52 -10.80 -14.14
CA THR A 602 68.23 -11.36 -13.71
C THR A 602 67.15 -11.14 -14.76
N LEU A 603 67.13 -9.96 -15.41
CA LEU A 603 66.23 -9.67 -16.52
C LEU A 603 66.55 -10.51 -17.76
N ASP A 604 67.83 -10.73 -18.08
CA ASP A 604 68.29 -11.62 -19.15
C ASP A 604 67.85 -13.07 -18.92
N ALA A 605 67.99 -13.58 -17.70
CA ALA A 605 67.55 -14.93 -17.33
C ALA A 605 66.02 -15.09 -17.45
N ILE A 606 65.25 -14.14 -16.90
CA ILE A 606 63.78 -14.16 -16.97
C ILE A 606 63.29 -14.00 -18.41
N THR A 607 63.90 -13.11 -19.19
CA THR A 607 63.51 -12.92 -20.60
C THR A 607 63.84 -14.17 -21.42
N THR A 608 65.02 -14.76 -21.23
CA THR A 608 65.42 -16.01 -21.91
C THR A 608 64.49 -17.18 -21.57
N HIS A 609 64.02 -17.30 -20.32
CA HIS A 609 63.01 -18.28 -19.93
C HIS A 609 61.70 -18.10 -20.71
N PHE A 610 61.23 -16.85 -20.83
CA PHE A 610 59.99 -16.56 -21.54
C PHE A 610 60.10 -16.66 -23.05
N THR A 611 61.18 -16.22 -23.69
CA THR A 611 61.34 -16.43 -25.15
C THR A 611 61.46 -17.91 -25.47
N ARG A 612 62.23 -18.69 -24.67
CA ARG A 612 62.29 -20.15 -24.79
C ARG A 612 60.89 -20.79 -24.67
N LEU A 613 60.07 -20.37 -23.71
CA LEU A 613 58.70 -20.89 -23.55
C LEU A 613 57.80 -20.51 -24.75
N ILE A 614 57.90 -19.28 -25.26
CA ILE A 614 57.16 -18.80 -26.45
C ILE A 614 57.57 -19.59 -27.70
N GLU A 615 58.88 -19.77 -27.93
CA GLU A 615 59.45 -20.53 -29.04
C GLU A 615 59.03 -22.00 -29.00
N LEU A 616 59.27 -22.69 -27.87
CA LEU A 616 58.98 -24.12 -27.71
C LEU A 616 57.49 -24.45 -27.82
N THR A 617 56.62 -23.56 -27.33
CA THR A 617 55.16 -23.76 -27.42
C THR A 617 54.54 -23.15 -28.68
N SER A 618 55.36 -22.59 -29.59
CA SER A 618 54.92 -21.82 -30.77
C SER A 618 53.78 -20.84 -30.46
N ALA A 619 53.95 -20.06 -29.38
CA ALA A 619 52.86 -19.30 -28.78
C ALA A 619 52.40 -18.15 -29.68
N ASP A 620 51.09 -17.87 -29.62
CA ASP A 620 50.44 -16.88 -30.46
C ASP A 620 50.50 -15.47 -29.85
N GLU A 621 50.11 -14.48 -30.67
CA GLU A 621 50.10 -13.08 -30.28
C GLU A 621 49.16 -12.78 -29.09
N THR A 622 48.06 -13.52 -28.92
CA THR A 622 47.17 -13.33 -27.75
C THR A 622 47.84 -13.79 -26.46
N TYR A 623 48.54 -14.93 -26.46
CA TYR A 623 49.35 -15.37 -25.33
C TYR A 623 50.48 -14.39 -25.01
N ILE A 624 51.24 -13.95 -26.02
CA ILE A 624 52.35 -13.00 -25.84
C ILE A 624 51.85 -11.70 -25.22
N SER A 625 50.70 -11.20 -25.68
CA SER A 625 50.04 -10.02 -25.10
C SER A 625 49.58 -10.23 -23.65
N ALA A 626 48.94 -11.36 -23.33
CA ALA A 626 48.49 -11.68 -21.97
C ALA A 626 49.67 -11.86 -20.99
N LEU A 627 50.74 -12.50 -21.43
CA LEU A 627 51.97 -12.69 -20.67
C LEU A 627 52.69 -11.36 -20.40
N ALA A 628 52.81 -10.51 -21.41
CA ALA A 628 53.41 -9.18 -21.26
C ALA A 628 52.59 -8.27 -20.34
N HIS A 629 51.25 -8.37 -20.33
CA HIS A 629 50.43 -7.68 -19.32
C HIS A 629 50.63 -8.23 -17.91
N THR A 630 50.73 -9.55 -17.75
CA THR A 630 50.94 -10.22 -16.45
C THR A 630 52.30 -9.84 -15.83
N LEU A 631 53.34 -9.69 -16.65
CA LEU A 631 54.71 -9.40 -16.21
C LEU A 631 55.01 -7.90 -16.10
N ALA A 632 54.21 -7.02 -16.70
CA ALA A 632 54.37 -5.56 -16.64
C ALA A 632 54.63 -5.01 -15.22
N PRO A 633 53.80 -5.30 -14.20
CA PRO A 633 54.03 -4.80 -12.84
C PRO A 633 55.22 -5.49 -12.14
N CYS A 634 55.63 -6.67 -12.58
CA CYS A 634 56.81 -7.37 -12.04
C CYS A 634 58.12 -6.72 -12.49
N ILE A 635 58.18 -6.27 -13.76
CA ILE A 635 59.43 -5.83 -14.40
C ILE A 635 59.65 -4.31 -14.29
N LEU A 636 58.64 -3.47 -14.51
CA LEU A 636 58.79 -2.01 -14.50
C LEU A 636 57.57 -1.30 -13.89
N ARG A 637 57.78 -0.60 -12.77
CA ARG A 637 56.76 0.17 -12.04
C ARG A 637 57.09 1.68 -12.05
N PRO A 638 56.09 2.58 -12.10
CA PRO A 638 56.33 4.00 -11.86
C PRO A 638 56.71 4.25 -10.39
N ARG A 639 57.48 5.31 -10.12
CA ARG A 639 57.93 5.62 -8.74
C ARG A 639 56.79 6.06 -7.81
N GLN A 640 55.74 6.65 -8.37
CA GLN A 640 54.50 7.01 -7.69
C GLN A 640 53.34 6.66 -8.63
N GLU A 641 52.30 6.05 -8.08
CA GLU A 641 51.08 5.75 -8.85
C GLU A 641 50.11 6.93 -8.82
N SER A 642 49.42 7.11 -9.94
CA SER A 642 48.47 8.19 -10.21
C SER A 642 47.41 7.72 -11.21
N SER A 643 46.29 8.41 -11.30
CA SER A 643 45.25 8.11 -12.30
C SER A 643 45.74 8.17 -13.74
N LEU A 644 46.82 8.92 -14.00
CA LEU A 644 47.50 8.97 -15.29
C LEU A 644 48.40 7.75 -15.53
N THR A 645 49.33 7.43 -14.62
CA THR A 645 50.27 6.30 -14.77
C THR A 645 49.54 4.95 -14.88
N MET A 646 48.42 4.78 -14.17
CA MET A 646 47.60 3.56 -14.27
C MET A 646 46.92 3.36 -15.64
N ASN A 647 46.95 4.35 -16.53
CA ASN A 647 46.50 4.24 -17.94
C ASN A 647 47.67 4.04 -18.93
N GLU A 648 48.91 4.18 -18.51
CA GLU A 648 50.08 4.21 -19.38
C GLU A 648 50.58 2.80 -19.74
N ARG A 649 50.58 2.46 -21.04
CA ARG A 649 50.94 1.11 -21.54
C ARG A 649 52.46 0.90 -21.72
N TYR A 650 53.31 1.71 -21.09
CA TYR A 650 54.75 1.72 -21.35
C TYR A 650 55.47 0.47 -20.83
N SER A 651 55.18 0.00 -19.62
CA SER A 651 55.77 -1.24 -19.09
C SER A 651 55.41 -2.47 -19.92
N TYR A 652 54.21 -2.52 -20.50
CA TYR A 652 53.77 -3.56 -21.44
C TYR A 652 54.58 -3.50 -22.75
N ARG A 653 54.74 -2.30 -23.34
CA ARG A 653 55.53 -2.11 -24.57
C ARG A 653 56.99 -2.53 -24.38
N LEU A 654 57.59 -2.22 -23.22
CA LEU A 654 58.95 -2.67 -22.90
C LEU A 654 59.09 -4.19 -22.94
N ILE A 655 58.13 -4.94 -22.37
CA ILE A 655 58.20 -6.41 -22.34
C ILE A 655 58.02 -7.02 -23.72
N ARG A 656 57.19 -6.42 -24.59
CA ARG A 656 57.12 -6.83 -26.00
C ARG A 656 58.46 -6.71 -26.72
N ASP A 657 59.13 -5.56 -26.59
CA ASP A 657 60.45 -5.36 -27.21
C ASP A 657 61.52 -6.26 -26.57
N LEU A 658 61.45 -6.53 -25.27
CA LEU A 658 62.33 -7.50 -24.60
C LEU A 658 62.15 -8.90 -25.15
N PHE A 659 60.93 -9.36 -25.42
CA PHE A 659 60.68 -10.68 -26.04
C PHE A 659 61.09 -10.71 -27.52
N ALA A 660 60.66 -9.73 -28.32
CA ALA A 660 60.91 -9.70 -29.77
C ALA A 660 62.39 -9.51 -30.12
N HIS A 661 63.13 -8.75 -29.32
CA HIS A 661 64.52 -8.34 -29.63
C HIS A 661 65.54 -8.85 -28.59
N LYS A 662 65.21 -9.91 -27.84
CA LYS A 662 66.01 -10.48 -26.74
C LYS A 662 67.50 -10.61 -27.06
N ASP A 663 67.89 -11.26 -28.17
CA ASP A 663 69.31 -11.46 -28.50
C ASP A 663 70.01 -10.19 -29.01
N ALA A 664 69.29 -9.25 -29.62
CA ALA A 664 69.83 -7.94 -29.96
C ALA A 664 70.08 -7.10 -28.69
N ILE A 665 69.11 -7.02 -27.79
CA ILE A 665 69.18 -6.24 -26.55
C ILE A 665 70.24 -6.83 -25.61
N PHE A 666 70.08 -8.09 -25.20
CA PHE A 666 70.98 -8.70 -24.22
C PHE A 666 72.34 -9.08 -24.80
N GLY A 667 72.44 -9.34 -26.11
CA GLY A 667 73.72 -9.54 -26.79
C GLY A 667 74.61 -8.29 -26.70
N GLU A 668 74.05 -7.09 -26.89
CA GLU A 668 74.81 -5.85 -26.72
C GLU A 668 75.10 -5.54 -25.25
N LEU A 669 74.13 -5.71 -24.35
CA LEU A 669 74.37 -5.52 -22.91
C LEU A 669 75.50 -6.45 -22.38
N LYS A 670 75.59 -7.68 -22.90
CA LYS A 670 76.69 -8.62 -22.62
C LYS A 670 78.02 -8.09 -23.14
N ARG A 671 78.10 -7.63 -24.40
CA ARG A 671 79.32 -7.02 -25.01
C ARG A 671 79.77 -5.77 -24.24
N ALA A 672 78.87 -4.84 -23.96
CA ALA A 672 79.16 -3.66 -23.16
C ALA A 672 79.67 -4.01 -21.74
N SER A 673 79.14 -5.07 -21.12
CA SER A 673 79.59 -5.52 -19.80
C SER A 673 81.01 -6.09 -19.80
N THR A 674 81.44 -6.80 -20.86
CA THR A 674 82.81 -7.35 -20.95
C THR A 674 83.82 -6.31 -21.37
N LEU A 675 83.48 -5.42 -22.31
CA LEU A 675 84.30 -4.26 -22.70
C LEU A 675 84.53 -3.30 -21.52
N SER A 676 83.53 -3.13 -20.64
CA SER A 676 83.66 -2.33 -19.42
C SER A 676 84.58 -2.95 -18.35
N HIS A 677 85.04 -4.20 -18.51
CA HIS A 677 85.91 -4.88 -17.55
C HIS A 677 87.40 -4.91 -17.97
N SER A 678 87.73 -4.72 -19.24
CA SER A 678 89.12 -4.69 -19.72
C SER A 678 89.82 -3.34 -19.50
N VAL A 679 89.06 -2.24 -19.37
CA VAL A 679 89.60 -0.90 -19.12
C VAL A 679 89.58 -0.57 -17.63
N SER A 680 90.59 -1.06 -16.91
CA SER A 680 90.79 -0.71 -15.49
C SER A 680 91.29 0.74 -15.36
N GLY A 681 90.40 1.68 -15.04
CA GLY A 681 90.81 3.04 -14.65
C GLY A 681 89.72 4.12 -14.64
N SER A 682 88.69 4.04 -15.49
CA SER A 682 87.65 5.06 -15.55
C SER A 682 86.59 4.88 -14.47
N GLN A 683 86.26 5.97 -13.77
CA GLN A 683 85.18 6.00 -12.80
C GLN A 683 83.84 5.87 -13.53
N ARG A 684 83.11 4.77 -13.35
CA ARG A 684 81.66 4.79 -13.60
C ARG A 684 81.04 5.89 -12.72
N PRO A 685 80.12 6.74 -13.23
CA PRO A 685 79.22 7.44 -12.33
C PRO A 685 78.52 6.37 -11.47
N ARG A 686 78.54 6.54 -10.14
CA ARG A 686 77.95 5.54 -9.23
C ARG A 686 76.48 5.34 -9.62
N ALA A 687 76.13 4.12 -10.02
CA ALA A 687 74.73 3.73 -10.20
C ALA A 687 73.99 4.07 -8.90
N ILE A 688 72.94 4.88 -9.00
CA ILE A 688 72.29 5.49 -7.83
C ILE A 688 71.81 4.38 -6.89
N SER A 689 72.05 4.56 -5.59
CA SER A 689 71.60 3.56 -4.61
C SER A 689 70.10 3.66 -4.42
N THR A 690 69.39 2.61 -4.82
CA THR A 690 68.00 2.29 -4.43
C THR A 690 67.88 1.93 -2.95
N ASP A 691 69.01 1.77 -2.26
CA ASP A 691 69.10 1.53 -0.82
C ASP A 691 68.56 2.73 -0.02
N GLU A 692 67.27 2.67 0.28
CA GLU A 692 66.53 3.68 1.05
C GLU A 692 66.88 3.63 2.55
N SER A 693 67.54 2.58 3.06
CA SER A 693 67.97 2.48 4.47
C SER A 693 68.89 3.66 4.86
N ASN A 694 69.78 4.02 3.94
CA ASN A 694 70.66 5.17 4.07
C ASN A 694 69.96 6.53 3.87
N ARG A 695 68.63 6.61 3.64
CA ARG A 695 67.93 7.92 3.53
C ARG A 695 68.19 8.80 4.74
N ARG A 696 68.18 8.23 5.96
CA ARG A 696 68.41 8.98 7.19
C ARG A 696 69.86 9.44 7.30
N ALA A 697 70.82 8.55 7.07
CA ALA A 697 72.25 8.87 7.06
C ALA A 697 72.60 9.93 6.01
N ASN A 698 72.13 9.78 4.76
CA ASN A 698 72.33 10.74 3.68
C ASN A 698 71.67 12.10 3.97
N PHE A 699 70.52 12.14 4.65
CA PHE A 699 69.88 13.38 5.05
C PHE A 699 70.63 14.08 6.20
N GLU A 700 71.09 13.32 7.20
CA GLU A 700 71.89 13.82 8.32
C GLU A 700 73.30 14.26 7.85
N GLU A 701 73.92 13.57 6.89
CA GLU A 701 75.19 13.95 6.28
C GLU A 701 75.06 15.20 5.39
N ARG A 702 74.01 15.28 4.54
CA ARG A 702 73.72 16.47 3.74
C ARG A 702 73.38 17.67 4.63
N SER A 703 72.65 17.45 5.73
CA SER A 703 72.40 18.45 6.78
C SER A 703 73.71 18.92 7.42
N ARG A 704 74.59 17.99 7.83
CA ARG A 704 75.90 18.26 8.42
C ARG A 704 76.83 19.01 7.45
N ALA A 705 76.80 18.71 6.15
CA ALA A 705 77.54 19.43 5.13
C ALA A 705 77.02 20.87 4.93
N ILE A 706 75.70 21.06 4.89
CA ILE A 706 75.07 22.39 4.81
C ILE A 706 75.33 23.21 6.09
N ALA A 707 75.41 22.56 7.26
CA ALA A 707 75.78 23.20 8.52
C ALA A 707 77.27 23.60 8.54
N ALA A 708 78.17 22.73 8.04
CA ALA A 708 79.59 23.04 7.91
C ALA A 708 79.87 24.22 6.96
N GLN A 709 79.07 24.37 5.90
CA GLN A 709 79.12 25.53 5.00
C GLN A 709 78.51 26.83 5.57
N ARG A 710 78.00 26.83 6.82
CA ARG A 710 77.25 27.96 7.42
C ARG A 710 77.91 28.66 8.61
N SER A 711 79.19 28.40 8.89
CA SER A 711 79.95 29.17 9.89
C SER A 711 80.73 30.35 9.24
N PRO A 712 80.82 31.55 9.84
CA PRO A 712 80.86 32.78 9.03
C PRO A 712 82.22 33.53 8.98
N ARG A 713 82.49 34.17 7.83
CA ARG A 713 83.31 35.40 7.73
C ARG A 713 83.07 36.11 6.38
N GLY A 714 83.05 37.46 6.39
CA GLY A 714 83.16 38.27 5.17
C GLY A 714 81.86 38.90 4.62
N THR A 715 81.49 40.06 5.17
CA THR A 715 80.98 41.27 4.48
C THR A 715 80.23 41.16 3.14
N SER A 716 79.00 41.67 3.11
CA SER A 716 78.27 42.07 1.90
C SER A 716 78.97 43.19 1.13
N PRO A 717 78.57 43.45 -0.13
CA PRO A 717 77.74 44.64 -0.37
C PRO A 717 76.48 44.37 -1.20
N ALA A 718 75.58 45.36 -1.19
CA ALA A 718 74.33 45.42 -1.96
C ALA A 718 74.39 46.61 -2.96
N PRO A 719 73.26 47.18 -3.44
CA PRO A 719 72.38 46.65 -4.49
C PRO A 719 72.23 47.62 -5.69
N SER A 720 71.59 47.20 -6.80
CA SER A 720 70.75 48.08 -7.66
C SER A 720 69.90 47.33 -8.72
N PRO A 721 68.85 47.96 -9.31
CA PRO A 721 67.76 47.26 -10.01
C PRO A 721 67.51 47.73 -11.48
N ARG A 722 66.32 47.37 -12.03
CA ARG A 722 65.69 47.71 -13.35
C ARG A 722 65.80 46.61 -14.42
N THR A 723 64.87 46.42 -15.38
CA THR A 723 63.61 47.14 -15.72
C THR A 723 62.56 46.20 -16.37
N HIS A 724 61.29 46.62 -16.43
CA HIS A 724 60.23 45.95 -17.21
C HIS A 724 60.33 46.17 -18.73
N ARG A 725 59.81 45.22 -19.54
CA ARG A 725 59.07 45.50 -20.78
C ARG A 725 57.95 44.46 -20.96
N ARG A 726 56.87 44.80 -21.67
CA ARG A 726 55.61 44.03 -21.70
C ARG A 726 54.75 44.35 -22.94
N ASP A 727 54.39 43.32 -23.70
CA ASP A 727 53.28 43.24 -24.67
C ASP A 727 52.75 41.77 -24.59
N ARG A 728 51.46 41.40 -24.59
CA ARG A 728 50.28 41.72 -25.46
C ARG A 728 50.44 41.12 -26.87
N SER A 729 49.45 40.42 -27.46
CA SER A 729 48.05 40.09 -27.12
C SER A 729 47.51 38.97 -28.07
N SER A 730 46.37 38.26 -27.90
CA SER A 730 45.46 37.99 -26.75
C SER A 730 44.29 37.06 -27.14
N GLY A 731 43.85 36.14 -26.26
CA GLY A 731 42.58 35.37 -26.34
C GLY A 731 42.75 33.86 -26.61
N GLY A 732 41.94 32.93 -26.08
CA GLY A 732 40.76 33.00 -25.20
C GLY A 732 39.53 32.26 -25.80
N PRO A 733 38.50 31.84 -25.02
CA PRO A 733 38.32 31.85 -23.56
C PRO A 733 38.18 30.44 -22.92
N GLU A 734 38.38 30.32 -21.60
CA GLU A 734 38.00 29.12 -20.82
C GLU A 734 37.28 29.49 -19.51
N THR A 735 36.34 28.64 -19.09
CA THR A 735 35.56 28.77 -17.86
C THR A 735 36.27 28.11 -16.68
N ARG A 736 36.58 28.87 -15.63
CA ARG A 736 37.38 28.40 -14.48
C ARG A 736 36.67 28.62 -13.15
N PHE A 737 36.42 27.53 -12.42
CA PHE A 737 36.19 27.58 -10.97
C PHE A 737 37.52 27.64 -10.19
N PRO A 738 37.55 28.27 -9.00
CA PRO A 738 38.80 28.68 -8.37
C PRO A 738 39.43 27.57 -7.50
N VAL A 739 40.75 27.41 -7.62
CA VAL A 739 41.58 26.76 -6.58
C VAL A 739 42.21 27.86 -5.76
N SER A 740 41.75 28.03 -4.51
CA SER A 740 42.35 28.96 -3.56
C SER A 740 43.59 28.33 -2.93
N VAL A 741 44.76 28.94 -3.18
CA VAL A 741 45.99 28.64 -2.46
C VAL A 741 46.39 29.83 -1.60
N ASN A 742 46.61 29.59 -0.31
CA ASN A 742 47.52 30.41 0.47
C ASN A 742 48.08 29.61 1.65
N THR A 743 49.34 29.91 1.98
CA THR A 743 50.00 29.49 3.23
C THR A 743 49.65 30.53 4.32
N THR A 744 50.04 30.45 5.60
CA THR A 744 51.20 29.79 6.24
C THR A 744 50.91 29.46 7.71
N SER A 745 51.86 28.79 8.37
CA SER A 745 51.88 28.34 9.77
C SER A 745 51.43 29.36 10.85
N PRO A 746 50.98 28.85 12.01
CA PRO A 746 51.35 29.41 13.31
C PRO A 746 52.51 28.60 13.94
N THR A 747 53.39 29.29 14.67
CA THR A 747 54.34 28.68 15.61
C THR A 747 54.07 29.27 16.98
N GLU A 748 53.55 28.48 17.92
CA GLU A 748 53.33 28.93 19.29
C GLU A 748 54.32 28.27 20.26
N SER A 749 54.80 29.06 21.22
CA SER A 749 55.48 28.53 22.39
C SER A 749 55.41 29.50 23.57
N ARG A 750 54.55 29.21 24.56
CA ARG A 750 54.83 29.37 26.00
C ARG A 750 53.65 28.98 26.90
N ARG A 751 53.91 27.98 27.75
CA ARG A 751 53.28 27.73 29.08
C ARG A 751 51.78 27.38 29.06
N ASN A 752 51.27 26.54 29.95
CA ASN A 752 51.87 25.91 31.15
C ASN A 752 51.20 24.54 31.41
N THR A 753 51.89 23.62 32.11
CA THR A 753 51.36 22.53 33.00
C THR A 753 50.18 21.64 32.51
N THR A 754 50.21 20.29 32.52
CA THR A 754 51.06 19.34 33.28
C THR A 754 51.01 17.91 32.70
N THR A 755 51.94 17.06 33.17
CA THR A 755 51.97 15.56 33.26
C THR A 755 50.62 14.81 33.20
N THR A 756 50.46 13.55 32.72
CA THR A 756 51.37 12.42 32.31
C THR A 756 50.51 11.42 31.48
N ARG A 757 50.93 10.76 30.37
CA ARG A 757 51.97 9.72 30.07
C ARG A 757 51.49 8.25 30.26
N ASN A 758 51.87 7.36 29.32
CA ASN A 758 51.73 5.87 29.27
C ASN A 758 50.33 5.30 28.89
N SER A 759 50.16 4.12 28.22
CA SER A 759 51.05 3.24 27.41
C SER A 759 50.21 2.23 26.57
N LEU A 760 50.84 1.47 25.63
CA LEU A 760 50.36 0.18 25.07
C LEU A 760 50.05 -0.83 26.22
N GLU A 761 49.19 -1.86 26.13
CA GLU A 761 49.30 -3.09 25.31
C GLU A 761 48.07 -4.05 25.52
N VAL A 762 48.06 -5.27 24.94
CA VAL A 762 46.88 -6.15 24.66
C VAL A 762 47.35 -7.63 24.47
N PRO A 763 46.59 -8.77 24.64
CA PRO A 763 45.22 -9.07 25.16
C PRO A 763 45.18 -10.16 26.29
N GLY A 764 44.01 -10.77 26.60
CA GLY A 764 43.93 -12.16 27.15
C GLY A 764 42.60 -12.60 27.85
N ASN A 765 42.14 -13.85 27.63
CA ASN A 765 41.04 -14.54 28.35
C ASN A 765 41.57 -15.44 29.48
N VAL A 766 40.78 -15.67 30.55
CA VAL A 766 40.51 -17.00 31.19
C VAL A 766 39.28 -16.97 32.13
N ASP A 767 38.77 -18.15 32.53
CA ASP A 767 37.44 -18.41 33.10
C ASP A 767 37.29 -18.47 34.64
N SER A 768 36.02 -18.50 35.09
CA SER A 768 35.50 -19.26 36.26
C SER A 768 35.78 -18.74 37.70
N PRO A 769 35.12 -19.28 38.77
CA PRO A 769 33.86 -20.07 38.86
C PRO A 769 32.92 -19.63 40.03
N VAL A 770 31.95 -20.51 40.38
CA VAL A 770 31.36 -20.84 41.72
C VAL A 770 29.82 -20.76 41.75
N ALA A 771 29.19 -21.67 42.51
CA ALA A 771 27.74 -21.92 42.53
C ALA A 771 27.20 -22.12 43.96
N ASP A 772 25.91 -21.79 44.16
CA ASP A 772 24.97 -22.34 45.17
C ASP A 772 23.56 -21.76 44.90
N GLY A 773 22.42 -22.39 45.22
CA GLY A 773 22.20 -23.76 45.71
C GLY A 773 20.77 -23.96 46.26
N LYS A 774 20.00 -24.94 45.70
CA LYS A 774 18.61 -25.36 46.08
C LYS A 774 17.51 -24.33 45.69
N GLY A 775 16.26 -24.68 45.32
CA GLY A 775 15.54 -25.97 45.17
C GLY A 775 14.22 -25.99 45.98
N ALA A 776 13.14 -26.73 45.65
CA ALA A 776 12.69 -27.45 44.45
C ALA A 776 11.22 -27.94 44.67
N ASN A 777 10.44 -28.14 43.60
CA ASN A 777 9.13 -28.85 43.52
C ASN A 777 7.91 -28.38 44.37
N GLY A 778 6.71 -28.46 43.77
CA GLY A 778 5.40 -28.34 44.45
C GLY A 778 4.23 -28.28 43.46
N THR A 779 3.26 -29.19 43.57
CA THR A 779 2.10 -29.34 42.65
C THR A 779 0.77 -28.93 43.29
N THR A 780 -0.29 -28.79 42.46
CA THR A 780 -1.73 -28.76 42.82
C THR A 780 -2.19 -27.58 43.69
N ASP A 781 -3.32 -26.91 43.42
CA ASP A 781 -4.65 -27.52 43.34
C ASP A 781 -5.68 -26.72 42.47
N SER A 782 -6.94 -27.16 42.40
CA SER A 782 -8.07 -26.46 41.74
C SER A 782 -9.45 -26.93 42.25
N PRO A 783 -10.44 -26.03 42.38
CA PRO A 783 -11.78 -26.37 41.87
C PRO A 783 -12.59 -25.20 41.26
N GLN A 784 -13.28 -25.47 40.14
CA GLN A 784 -14.75 -25.43 39.89
C GLN A 784 -15.61 -24.25 40.41
N GLN A 785 -16.78 -23.89 39.85
CA GLN A 785 -17.64 -24.37 38.73
C GLN A 785 -18.37 -23.11 38.15
N GLU A 786 -19.31 -23.07 37.19
CA GLU A 786 -20.22 -24.03 36.54
C GLU A 786 -20.48 -23.58 35.06
N GLN A 787 -21.61 -23.97 34.46
CA GLN A 787 -22.12 -23.55 33.14
C GLN A 787 -23.69 -23.46 33.18
N PRO A 788 -24.46 -23.15 32.09
CA PRO A 788 -24.68 -24.10 30.98
C PRO A 788 -24.92 -23.49 29.57
N VAL A 789 -25.05 -24.36 28.56
CA VAL A 789 -25.47 -24.08 27.16
C VAL A 789 -26.59 -25.02 26.72
N PRO A 790 -27.28 -24.76 25.58
CA PRO A 790 -27.21 -25.69 24.43
C PRO A 790 -27.31 -24.99 23.04
N SER A 791 -27.00 -25.59 21.87
CA SER A 791 -26.25 -26.82 21.53
C SER A 791 -25.97 -26.94 20.00
N SER A 792 -24.84 -27.60 19.64
CA SER A 792 -24.63 -28.47 18.44
C SER A 792 -24.75 -27.86 17.01
N THR A 793 -24.06 -28.30 15.94
CA THR A 793 -23.45 -29.63 15.63
C THR A 793 -22.21 -29.53 14.72
N ARG A 794 -21.29 -30.52 14.79
CA ARG A 794 -20.07 -30.69 13.95
C ARG A 794 -19.58 -32.16 14.02
N VAL A 795 -18.90 -32.71 13.00
CA VAL A 795 -17.83 -33.78 13.13
C VAL A 795 -17.17 -34.13 11.75
N PRO A 796 -15.89 -34.62 11.66
CA PRO A 796 -15.12 -34.75 10.40
C PRO A 796 -14.28 -36.08 10.22
N LEU A 797 -13.28 -36.07 9.29
CA LEU A 797 -12.10 -36.98 9.11
C LEU A 797 -12.32 -38.35 8.37
N PRO A 798 -11.27 -39.11 7.90
CA PRO A 798 -9.81 -39.05 8.16
C PRO A 798 -8.82 -39.19 6.94
N ARG A 799 -7.50 -39.35 7.23
CA ARG A 799 -6.37 -39.68 6.31
C ARG A 799 -5.79 -41.09 6.56
N LYS A 800 -4.89 -41.60 5.68
CA LYS A 800 -4.07 -42.84 5.86
C LYS A 800 -2.64 -42.75 5.26
N HIS A 801 -1.78 -43.74 5.56
CA HIS A 801 -0.31 -43.82 5.40
C HIS A 801 0.14 -45.28 5.08
N ALA A 802 1.37 -45.66 4.66
CA ALA A 802 2.50 -45.02 3.93
C ALA A 802 3.65 -46.07 3.71
N GLY A 803 4.64 -45.79 2.84
CA GLY A 803 5.88 -46.60 2.64
C GLY A 803 6.06 -47.20 1.22
N SER A 804 7.21 -47.79 0.80
CA SER A 804 8.59 -47.78 1.33
C SER A 804 9.60 -48.45 0.34
N LEU A 805 10.82 -47.89 0.16
CA LEU A 805 12.03 -48.49 -0.49
C LEU A 805 11.89 -48.91 -2.00
N THR A 806 12.92 -49.26 -2.82
CA THR A 806 14.40 -49.44 -2.70
C THR A 806 15.17 -48.81 -3.90
N ARG A 807 16.51 -48.62 -3.78
CA ARG A 807 17.45 -48.37 -4.91
C ARG A 807 17.52 -49.56 -5.89
N ASN A 808 17.93 -49.32 -7.14
CA ASN A 808 19.08 -50.04 -7.73
C ASN A 808 19.78 -49.24 -8.87
N THR A 809 20.95 -49.70 -9.35
CA THR A 809 21.86 -48.94 -10.24
C THR A 809 22.49 -49.77 -11.37
N GLY A 810 22.68 -49.15 -12.55
CA GLY A 810 23.97 -49.22 -13.26
C GLY A 810 24.03 -49.77 -14.70
N LYS A 811 24.84 -49.07 -15.52
CA LYS A 811 25.50 -49.47 -16.80
C LYS A 811 24.60 -49.73 -18.04
N ARG A 812 25.14 -49.79 -19.27
CA ARG A 812 26.14 -48.98 -20.04
C ARG A 812 26.19 -49.56 -21.47
N ASP A 813 27.06 -48.99 -22.33
CA ASP A 813 27.54 -49.50 -23.65
C ASP A 813 26.57 -49.23 -24.84
N SER A 814 26.88 -48.34 -25.80
CA SER A 814 27.88 -48.33 -26.91
C SER A 814 27.30 -48.89 -28.23
N ALA A 815 27.68 -48.49 -29.45
CA ALA A 815 28.76 -47.61 -29.94
C ALA A 815 28.35 -46.82 -31.22
N SER A 816 29.29 -46.15 -31.90
CA SER A 816 29.07 -45.24 -33.06
C SER A 816 29.46 -45.81 -34.43
N SER A 817 28.91 -45.25 -35.52
CA SER A 817 29.61 -45.11 -36.82
C SER A 817 29.03 -43.98 -37.69
N LEU A 818 29.65 -43.66 -38.83
CA LEU A 818 29.48 -42.44 -39.64
C LEU A 818 29.38 -42.69 -41.17
N ARG A 819 28.97 -41.64 -41.92
CA ARG A 819 28.71 -41.55 -43.39
C ARG A 819 27.37 -42.22 -43.80
N GLY A 820 26.60 -41.77 -44.80
CA GLY A 820 26.78 -40.79 -45.90
C GLY A 820 26.15 -41.40 -47.17
N ASP A 821 25.42 -40.72 -48.06
CA ASP A 821 25.33 -39.29 -48.40
C ASP A 821 23.98 -38.98 -49.15
N ALA A 822 23.77 -37.72 -49.56
CA ALA A 822 22.87 -37.21 -50.61
C ALA A 822 21.33 -36.98 -50.40
N ALA A 823 20.93 -35.73 -50.74
CA ALA A 823 19.78 -35.32 -51.58
C ALA A 823 18.49 -34.68 -50.98
N GLU A 824 18.03 -33.66 -51.74
CA GLU A 824 16.75 -32.92 -51.77
C GLU A 824 16.39 -31.90 -50.65
N ALA A 825 15.48 -30.98 -51.01
CA ALA A 825 15.36 -29.62 -50.48
C ALA A 825 13.88 -29.20 -50.22
N PRO A 826 13.59 -28.11 -49.49
CA PRO A 826 12.26 -27.90 -48.89
C PRO A 826 11.21 -27.31 -49.84
N ARG A 827 9.93 -27.59 -49.54
CA ARG A 827 8.77 -26.95 -50.17
C ARG A 827 8.14 -25.91 -49.23
N GLY A 828 7.99 -24.68 -49.71
CA GLY A 828 6.98 -23.75 -49.22
C GLY A 828 5.79 -23.69 -50.19
N VAL A 829 4.63 -23.24 -49.72
CA VAL A 829 3.44 -22.98 -50.57
C VAL A 829 2.79 -21.67 -50.13
N THR A 830 2.64 -20.75 -51.08
CA THR A 830 1.87 -19.51 -50.97
C THR A 830 0.41 -19.73 -51.37
N LEU A 831 -0.51 -18.97 -50.77
CA LEU A 831 -1.87 -18.78 -51.27
C LEU A 831 -2.18 -17.28 -51.28
N GLU A 832 -2.67 -16.80 -52.42
CA GLU A 832 -3.11 -15.43 -52.66
C GLU A 832 -4.29 -15.49 -53.65
N ASP A 833 -5.17 -14.47 -53.63
CA ASP A 833 -6.57 -14.59 -54.05
C ASP A 833 -6.85 -14.70 -55.57
N LYS A 834 -8.09 -15.14 -55.88
CA LYS A 834 -8.81 -14.70 -57.08
C LYS A 834 -10.31 -14.43 -56.79
N PRO A 835 -10.91 -13.43 -57.46
CA PRO A 835 -12.26 -12.94 -57.14
C PRO A 835 -13.36 -13.58 -57.99
N MET A 836 -14.62 -13.26 -57.64
CA MET A 836 -15.72 -13.15 -58.60
C MET A 836 -16.75 -12.11 -58.12
N ASP A 837 -17.29 -11.32 -59.04
CA ASP A 837 -18.39 -10.38 -58.80
C ASP A 837 -19.74 -11.09 -59.01
N ASP A 838 -20.75 -10.75 -58.17
CA ASP A 838 -22.17 -10.55 -58.51
C ASP A 838 -22.93 -9.97 -57.30
#